data_AF-A0A2G6NU54-F1
#
_entry.id   AF-A0A2G6NU54-F1
#
_cell.length_a   1.000
_cell.length_b   1.000
_cell.length_c   1.000
_cell.angle_alpha   90.00
_cell.angle_beta   90.00
_cell.angle_gamma   90.00
#
_symmetry.space_group_name_H-M   'P 1'
#
loop_
_entity.id
_entity.type
_entity.pdbx_description
1 polymer ?
#
loop_
_entity_poly.entity_id
_entity_poly.type
_entity_poly.pdbx_seq_one_letter_code
_entity_poly.pdbx_strand_id
1 'polypeptide(L)'
;APFLRAFLILSPLLLIGGLIAAVKMPPALKKPVVWLVLLIGFTHMGSFEFIREGGRRPFVIHDHMYSNAILTAEVDLINAQGILKAAKWTQFTEITPENELRAGEEIFRIECSACHSRGGMLNDILPLTANYPLLGMDCQLAGQGKLVDYMPPFLGTPEERHALARYITEGLHGKVEEEPVFQPKDIRIEIPPFDAQDDEYVLLAWNNLGMHCLSDSDPHFVILPPANEIQAQLILRGDTPEVVTEGVTITYAAPEGFRNPAGEVRFWDFEDQNFGVELEKNVGLKGMPMSGELHLMEDHGYFEAAMVPVAPYENGHYNPYPLFTIEAKDSETGEVLARTRTVVPTATEMGCKNCHGGRWRVDGVAGFSDATSAAVLAVHDKHSRTRLLAMAEAGRPRLCSSCHEDPATGTGAYSGKEDFEHGDLLNLPAAIHGWHANYLSGRGAEACAFCHPSNPAGATKCLRGGHSRNLDCTNCHGTMEDHALGLLQAEHDKGKPGAARLMAHLQPVAVDSKDEIVGRVPWLQEPDCYACHEDYEHPDPSEASAVYQWVEGPSELYRFSMDESEMLKCSACHGPPHATFPTDNDKYGADRDNIQPLQYQNNRRPMGAGGNCKVCHIEDMEDSVHHENMERP
;
A
#
# COMPACT_ATOMS: atom_id res chain seq x y z
N ALA A 1 -10.80 20.59 23.28
CA ALA A 1 -10.86 20.31 24.73
C ALA A 1 -11.87 21.23 25.44
N PRO A 2 -13.17 20.85 25.51
CA PRO A 2 -14.22 21.67 26.14
C PRO A 2 -13.99 21.86 27.65
N PHE A 3 -13.57 20.82 28.38
CA PHE A 3 -13.31 20.90 29.82
C PHE A 3 -12.14 21.83 30.19
N LEU A 4 -11.08 21.85 29.37
CA LEU A 4 -9.97 22.79 29.56
C LEU A 4 -10.43 24.25 29.38
N ARG A 5 -11.23 24.52 28.34
CA ARG A 5 -11.82 25.85 28.14
C ARG A 5 -12.73 26.23 29.30
N ALA A 6 -13.58 25.32 29.75
CA ALA A 6 -14.46 25.54 30.90
C ALA A 6 -13.65 25.83 32.17
N PHE A 7 -12.63 25.02 32.48
CA PHE A 7 -11.75 25.24 33.64
C PHE A 7 -11.08 26.63 33.59
N LEU A 8 -10.52 27.03 32.45
CA LEU A 8 -9.86 28.33 32.28
C LEU A 8 -10.83 29.51 32.39
N ILE A 9 -12.04 29.40 31.86
CA ILE A 9 -13.07 30.46 31.91
C ILE A 9 -13.70 30.56 33.31
N LEU A 10 -14.00 29.42 33.93
CA LEU A 10 -14.68 29.38 35.23
C LEU A 10 -13.75 29.78 36.39
N SER A 11 -12.43 29.62 36.25
CA SER A 11 -11.45 30.01 37.28
C SER A 11 -11.56 31.50 37.68
N PRO A 12 -11.47 32.49 36.77
CA PRO A 12 -11.65 33.90 37.13
C PRO A 12 -13.09 34.24 37.54
N LEU A 13 -14.10 33.58 36.97
CA LEU A 13 -15.50 33.78 37.35
C LEU A 13 -15.78 33.34 38.79
N LEU A 14 -15.19 32.23 39.22
CA LEU A 14 -15.28 31.73 40.59
C LEU A 14 -14.62 32.71 41.57
N LEU A 15 -13.45 33.25 41.21
CA LEU A 15 -12.75 34.26 42.01
C LEU A 15 -13.58 35.55 42.15
N ILE A 16 -14.04 36.11 41.03
CA ILE A 16 -14.85 37.34 41.00
C ILE A 16 -16.17 37.12 41.75
N GLY A 17 -16.86 36.01 41.50
CA GLY A 17 -18.10 35.68 42.18
C GLY A 17 -17.93 35.50 43.68
N GLY A 18 -16.84 34.87 44.12
CA GLY A 18 -16.46 34.77 45.54
C GLY A 18 -16.24 36.15 46.18
N LEU A 19 -15.53 37.05 45.50
CA LEU A 19 -15.32 38.42 45.96
C LEU A 19 -16.65 39.21 46.05
N ILE A 20 -17.54 39.07 45.07
CA ILE A 20 -18.88 39.70 45.09
C ILE A 20 -19.72 39.16 46.25
N ALA A 21 -19.69 37.84 46.50
CA ALA A 21 -20.42 37.22 47.61
C ALA A 21 -19.91 37.65 49.00
N ALA A 22 -18.66 38.12 49.09
CA ALA A 22 -18.06 38.65 50.31
C ALA A 22 -18.54 40.08 50.65
N VAL A 23 -19.10 40.82 49.68
CA VAL A 23 -19.66 42.15 49.91
C VAL A 23 -20.90 42.06 50.82
N LYS A 24 -21.12 43.08 51.66
CA LYS A 24 -22.37 43.19 52.44
C LYS A 24 -23.54 43.50 51.49
N MET A 25 -24.45 42.54 51.34
CA MET A 25 -25.64 42.66 50.49
C MET A 25 -26.88 42.09 51.19
N PRO A 26 -28.09 42.56 50.83
CA PRO A 26 -29.34 42.02 51.34
C PRO A 26 -29.46 40.51 51.06
N PRO A 27 -30.04 39.71 51.98
CA PRO A 27 -30.16 38.26 51.82
C PRO A 27 -30.84 37.81 50.51
N ALA A 28 -31.80 38.60 50.00
CA ALA A 28 -32.50 38.33 48.75
C ALA A 28 -31.59 38.35 47.51
N LEU A 29 -30.53 39.15 47.52
CA LEU A 29 -29.54 39.23 46.44
C LEU A 29 -28.35 38.30 46.68
N LYS A 30 -27.96 38.12 47.95
CA LYS A 30 -26.82 37.28 48.32
C LYS A 30 -27.06 35.80 48.04
N LYS A 31 -28.26 35.28 48.35
CA LYS A 31 -28.61 33.86 48.13
C LYS A 31 -28.42 33.40 46.67
N PRO A 32 -28.99 34.06 45.66
CA PRO A 32 -28.80 33.64 44.27
C PRO A 32 -27.34 33.77 43.79
N VAL A 33 -26.60 34.79 44.23
CA VAL A 33 -25.16 34.93 43.93
C VAL A 33 -24.37 33.74 44.49
N VAL A 34 -24.62 33.34 45.74
CA VAL A 34 -23.95 32.18 46.35
C VAL A 34 -24.29 30.87 45.62
N TRP A 35 -25.55 30.66 45.23
CA TRP A 35 -25.94 29.49 44.42
C TRP A 35 -25.23 29.46 43.07
N LEU A 36 -25.10 30.61 42.41
CA LEU A 36 -24.37 30.73 41.15
C LEU A 36 -22.88 30.41 41.32
N VAL A 37 -22.24 30.97 42.36
CA VAL A 37 -20.84 30.69 42.70
C VAL A 37 -20.63 29.21 43.00
N LEU A 38 -21.56 28.58 43.73
CA LEU A 38 -21.51 27.16 44.03
C LEU A 38 -21.64 26.30 42.76
N LEU A 39 -22.57 26.63 41.86
CA LEU A 39 -22.73 25.95 40.58
C LEU A 39 -21.44 26.06 39.75
N ILE A 40 -20.88 27.26 39.63
CA ILE A 40 -19.60 27.50 38.94
C ILE A 40 -18.48 26.68 39.59
N GLY A 41 -18.44 26.61 40.92
CA GLY A 41 -17.46 25.83 41.68
C GLY A 41 -17.56 24.34 41.39
N PHE A 42 -18.77 23.76 41.37
CA PHE A 42 -18.96 22.35 41.00
C PHE A 42 -18.60 22.08 39.53
N THR A 43 -18.97 22.96 38.60
CA THR A 43 -18.59 22.80 37.19
C THR A 43 -17.08 22.94 36.99
N HIS A 44 -16.43 23.84 37.73
CA HIS A 44 -14.97 24.01 37.72
C HIS A 44 -14.26 22.76 38.27
N MET A 45 -14.67 22.27 39.45
CA MET A 45 -14.14 21.05 40.04
C MET A 45 -14.37 19.84 39.15
N GLY A 46 -15.57 19.68 38.59
CA GLY A 46 -15.86 18.62 37.62
C GLY A 46 -14.98 18.71 36.39
N SER A 47 -14.81 19.90 35.82
CA SER A 47 -13.92 20.12 34.67
C SER A 47 -12.47 19.75 35.00
N PHE A 48 -12.00 20.11 36.20
CA PHE A 48 -10.68 19.72 36.68
C PHE A 48 -10.53 18.20 36.81
N GLU A 49 -11.51 17.52 37.40
CA GLU A 49 -11.48 16.06 37.52
C GLU A 49 -11.45 15.36 36.15
N PHE A 50 -12.20 15.87 35.14
CA PHE A 50 -12.11 15.35 33.77
C PHE A 50 -10.73 15.58 33.14
N ILE A 51 -10.09 16.73 33.37
CA ILE A 51 -8.73 17.01 32.88
C ILE A 51 -7.72 16.10 33.57
N ARG A 52 -7.79 15.99 34.91
CA ARG A 52 -6.93 15.14 35.71
C ARG A 52 -7.06 13.67 35.31
N GLU A 53 -8.30 13.20 35.13
CA GLU A 53 -8.59 11.84 34.68
C GLU A 53 -8.06 11.61 33.26
N GLY A 54 -8.35 12.51 32.33
CA GLY A 54 -7.86 12.40 30.96
C GLY A 54 -6.34 12.44 30.86
N GLY A 55 -5.67 13.23 31.69
CA GLY A 55 -4.22 13.40 31.68
C GLY A 55 -3.43 12.24 32.28
N ARG A 56 -4.06 11.36 33.06
CA ARG A 56 -3.41 10.14 33.59
C ARG A 56 -3.66 8.89 32.74
N ARG A 57 -4.58 8.95 31.77
CA ARG A 57 -4.82 7.83 30.85
C ARG A 57 -3.52 7.51 30.10
N PRO A 58 -3.21 6.22 29.91
CA PRO A 58 -4.10 5.07 30.03
C PRO A 58 -4.19 4.47 31.44
N PHE A 59 -3.57 5.10 32.44
CA PHE A 59 -3.43 4.57 33.80
C PHE A 59 -4.45 5.12 34.80
N VAL A 60 -4.80 4.31 35.80
CA VAL A 60 -5.33 4.82 37.08
C VAL A 60 -4.18 5.22 38.00
N ILE A 61 -3.12 4.41 38.03
CA ILE A 61 -1.85 4.67 38.72
C ILE A 61 -0.73 4.47 37.71
N HIS A 62 0.01 5.55 37.42
CA HIS A 62 1.05 5.56 36.39
C HIS A 62 2.06 4.42 36.57
N ASP A 63 2.36 3.71 35.49
CA ASP A 63 3.25 2.54 35.40
C ASP A 63 2.94 1.36 36.34
N HIS A 64 1.80 1.40 37.05
CA HIS A 64 1.42 0.36 37.99
C HIS A 64 0.11 -0.31 37.62
N MET A 65 -0.89 0.46 37.17
CA MET A 65 -2.24 -0.06 36.92
C MET A 65 -2.96 0.73 35.82
N TYR A 66 -3.44 0.03 34.81
CA TYR A 66 -4.23 0.58 33.71
C TYR A 66 -5.66 0.98 34.14
N SER A 67 -6.34 1.74 33.29
CA SER A 67 -7.72 2.20 33.51
C SER A 67 -8.76 1.07 33.65
N ASN A 68 -8.43 -0.13 33.18
CA ASN A 68 -9.22 -1.36 33.35
C ASN A 68 -8.82 -2.15 34.61
N ALA A 69 -8.01 -1.56 35.50
CA ALA A 69 -7.50 -2.14 36.75
C ALA A 69 -6.53 -3.33 36.60
N ILE A 70 -6.02 -3.59 35.40
CA ILE A 70 -4.98 -4.60 35.18
C ILE A 70 -3.61 -4.03 35.61
N LEU A 71 -2.82 -4.82 36.34
CA LEU A 71 -1.48 -4.42 36.76
C LEU A 71 -0.50 -4.52 35.59
N THR A 72 0.39 -3.55 35.46
CA THR A 72 1.43 -3.56 34.40
C THR A 72 2.37 -4.77 34.51
N ALA A 73 2.59 -5.27 35.72
CA ALA A 73 3.39 -6.46 36.00
C ALA A 73 2.73 -7.79 35.55
N GLU A 74 1.44 -7.79 35.23
CA GLU A 74 0.70 -9.00 34.80
C GLU A 74 0.58 -9.12 33.27
N VAL A 75 1.01 -8.09 32.52
CA VAL A 75 0.85 -7.98 31.05
C VAL A 75 1.40 -9.21 30.33
N ASP A 76 2.65 -9.59 30.56
CA ASP A 76 3.30 -10.70 29.87
C ASP A 76 2.59 -12.03 30.15
N LEU A 77 2.16 -12.24 31.40
CA LEU A 77 1.44 -13.44 31.81
C LEU A 77 0.07 -13.51 31.12
N ILE A 78 -0.67 -12.40 31.06
CA ILE A 78 -1.99 -12.35 30.42
C ILE A 78 -1.85 -12.58 28.92
N ASN A 79 -0.88 -11.94 28.25
CA ASN A 79 -0.65 -12.15 26.82
C ASN A 79 -0.28 -13.61 26.50
N ALA A 80 0.44 -14.28 27.40
CA ALA A 80 0.82 -15.68 27.23
C ALA A 80 -0.34 -16.67 27.47
N GLN A 81 -1.23 -16.41 28.43
CA GLN A 81 -2.28 -17.37 28.84
C GLN A 81 -3.68 -17.04 28.33
N GLY A 82 -3.93 -15.78 27.98
CA GLY A 82 -5.23 -15.20 27.66
C GLY A 82 -5.92 -14.50 28.83
N ILE A 83 -6.59 -13.38 28.53
CA ILE A 83 -7.31 -12.56 29.52
C ILE A 83 -8.49 -13.32 30.14
N LEU A 84 -9.15 -14.19 29.37
CA LEU A 84 -10.26 -15.00 29.87
C LEU A 84 -9.80 -15.97 30.96
N LYS A 85 -8.60 -16.54 30.85
CA LYS A 85 -8.04 -17.43 31.89
C LYS A 85 -7.48 -16.64 33.08
N ALA A 86 -6.94 -15.45 32.82
CA ALA A 86 -6.41 -14.58 33.88
C ALA A 86 -7.51 -13.96 34.75
N ALA A 87 -8.67 -13.69 34.16
CA ALA A 87 -9.78 -13.01 34.83
C ALA A 87 -10.40 -13.89 35.94
N LYS A 88 -10.47 -13.35 37.16
CA LYS A 88 -11.09 -14.04 38.31
C LYS A 88 -12.60 -14.28 38.14
N TRP A 89 -13.26 -13.45 37.34
CA TRP A 89 -14.71 -13.42 37.18
C TRP A 89 -15.07 -13.44 35.70
N THR A 90 -14.97 -14.62 35.09
CA THR A 90 -15.32 -14.84 33.69
C THR A 90 -16.42 -15.91 33.55
N GLN A 91 -17.25 -15.79 32.52
CA GLN A 91 -18.16 -16.86 32.09
C GLN A 91 -17.48 -17.91 31.20
N PHE A 92 -16.37 -17.56 30.56
CA PHE A 92 -15.66 -18.38 29.59
C PHE A 92 -14.16 -18.37 29.89
N THR A 93 -13.53 -19.54 29.83
CA THR A 93 -12.06 -19.67 29.94
C THR A 93 -11.41 -20.07 28.63
N GLU A 94 -12.22 -20.42 27.62
CA GLU A 94 -11.79 -20.88 26.30
C GLU A 94 -12.78 -20.38 25.25
N ILE A 95 -12.27 -20.12 24.05
CA ILE A 95 -13.05 -19.69 22.89
C ILE A 95 -13.37 -20.93 22.05
N THR A 96 -14.64 -21.10 21.71
CA THR A 96 -15.16 -22.11 20.79
C THR A 96 -15.97 -21.42 19.70
N PRO A 97 -16.17 -22.05 18.53
CA PRO A 97 -16.98 -21.49 17.46
C PRO A 97 -18.41 -21.07 17.90
N GLU A 98 -18.98 -21.77 18.88
CA GLU A 98 -20.33 -21.50 19.41
C GLU A 98 -20.38 -20.33 20.40
N ASN A 99 -19.25 -20.01 21.04
CA ASN A 99 -19.19 -19.00 22.11
C ASN A 99 -18.42 -17.74 21.73
N GLU A 100 -17.73 -17.71 20.57
CA GLU A 100 -16.80 -16.64 20.18
C GLU A 100 -17.36 -15.23 20.40
N LEU A 101 -18.58 -14.95 19.91
CA LEU A 101 -19.19 -13.63 20.06
C LEU A 101 -19.48 -13.26 21.53
N ARG A 102 -19.86 -14.24 22.36
CA ARG A 102 -20.11 -14.04 23.79
C ARG A 102 -18.80 -13.93 24.57
N ALA A 103 -17.75 -14.63 24.15
CA ALA A 103 -16.41 -14.46 24.68
C ALA A 103 -15.87 -13.06 24.36
N GLY A 104 -16.10 -12.55 23.14
CA GLY A 104 -15.79 -11.17 22.77
C GLY A 104 -16.53 -10.13 23.63
N GLU A 105 -17.83 -10.35 23.91
CA GLU A 105 -18.59 -9.49 24.85
C GLU A 105 -17.98 -9.50 26.26
N GLU A 106 -17.56 -10.68 26.73
CA GLU A 106 -16.91 -10.87 28.02
C GLU A 106 -15.60 -10.08 28.11
N ILE A 107 -14.75 -10.19 27.08
CA ILE A 107 -13.50 -9.44 26.95
C ILE A 107 -13.77 -7.93 26.92
N PHE A 108 -14.76 -7.48 26.15
CA PHE A 108 -15.16 -6.07 26.14
C PHE A 108 -15.56 -5.57 27.53
N ARG A 109 -16.26 -6.41 28.31
CA ARG A 109 -16.63 -6.09 29.68
C ARG A 109 -15.40 -5.93 30.57
N ILE A 110 -14.42 -6.82 30.44
CA ILE A 110 -13.19 -6.81 31.26
C ILE A 110 -12.31 -5.62 30.89
N GLU A 111 -12.02 -5.41 29.61
CA GLU A 111 -10.98 -4.48 29.18
C GLU A 111 -11.49 -3.09 28.79
N CYS A 112 -12.72 -2.98 28.28
CA CYS A 112 -13.18 -1.76 27.60
C CYS A 112 -14.26 -1.01 28.41
N SER A 113 -15.15 -1.74 29.10
CA SER A 113 -16.37 -1.17 29.68
C SER A 113 -16.14 -0.17 30.83
N ALA A 114 -14.96 -0.20 31.45
CA ALA A 114 -14.55 0.78 32.46
C ALA A 114 -14.46 2.21 31.89
N CYS A 115 -14.18 2.34 30.59
CA CYS A 115 -14.00 3.63 29.92
C CYS A 115 -15.03 3.90 28.83
N HIS A 116 -15.53 2.87 28.17
CA HIS A 116 -16.41 2.97 27.01
C HIS A 116 -17.84 2.57 27.34
N SER A 117 -18.78 3.49 27.09
CA SER A 117 -20.20 3.17 27.17
C SER A 117 -20.70 2.55 25.87
N ARG A 118 -21.87 1.89 25.94
CA ARG A 118 -22.61 1.36 24.78
C ARG A 118 -23.89 2.18 24.63
N GLY A 119 -23.89 3.17 23.74
CA GLY A 119 -25.01 4.11 23.56
C GLY A 119 -25.20 5.10 24.73
N GLY A 120 -24.16 5.31 25.53
CA GLY A 120 -24.18 6.22 26.68
C GLY A 120 -23.74 7.65 26.34
N MET A 121 -23.90 8.58 27.28
CA MET A 121 -23.54 9.99 27.06
C MET A 121 -22.04 10.27 27.08
N LEU A 122 -21.23 9.40 27.70
CA LEU A 122 -19.79 9.59 27.87
C LEU A 122 -19.01 8.49 27.15
N ASN A 123 -18.05 8.90 26.32
CA ASN A 123 -17.12 8.01 25.59
C ASN A 123 -17.81 6.78 24.97
N ASP A 124 -18.92 7.02 24.27
CA ASP A 124 -19.65 5.95 23.56
C ASP A 124 -18.75 5.30 22.52
N ILE A 125 -18.68 3.97 22.54
CA ILE A 125 -17.88 3.19 21.61
C ILE A 125 -18.50 3.17 20.21
N LEU A 126 -19.82 3.30 20.09
CA LEU A 126 -20.52 3.08 18.82
C LEU A 126 -20.03 4.05 17.73
N PRO A 127 -19.98 5.39 17.93
CA PRO A 127 -19.50 6.29 16.89
C PRO A 127 -18.01 6.10 16.57
N LEU A 128 -17.21 5.68 17.56
CA LEU A 128 -15.76 5.51 17.42
C LEU A 128 -15.39 4.26 16.61
N THR A 129 -16.26 3.26 16.62
CA THR A 129 -16.02 1.96 15.99
C THR A 129 -16.90 1.72 14.76
N ALA A 130 -17.86 2.61 14.49
CA ALA A 130 -18.84 2.49 13.41
C ALA A 130 -18.22 2.28 12.02
N ASN A 131 -17.02 2.79 11.78
CA ASN A 131 -16.39 2.71 10.47
C ASN A 131 -15.52 1.46 10.25
N TYR A 132 -15.05 0.80 11.32
CA TYR A 132 -14.12 -0.31 11.19
C TYR A 132 -14.78 -1.58 10.66
N PRO A 133 -14.17 -2.22 9.65
CA PRO A 133 -14.39 -3.63 9.33
C PRO A 133 -13.81 -4.56 10.41
N LEU A 134 -14.09 -5.86 10.31
CA LEU A 134 -13.55 -6.84 11.25
C LEU A 134 -12.02 -6.82 11.29
N LEU A 135 -11.38 -6.92 10.12
CA LEU A 135 -9.91 -6.89 10.01
C LEU A 135 -9.35 -5.59 10.58
N GLY A 136 -9.94 -4.45 10.19
CA GLY A 136 -9.56 -3.13 10.70
C GLY A 136 -9.62 -3.02 12.22
N MET A 137 -10.67 -3.58 12.83
CA MET A 137 -10.82 -3.58 14.29
C MET A 137 -9.76 -4.45 14.96
N ASP A 138 -9.49 -5.65 14.43
CA ASP A 138 -8.44 -6.53 14.96
C ASP A 138 -7.05 -5.87 14.88
N CYS A 139 -6.72 -5.24 13.75
CA CYS A 139 -5.47 -4.49 13.59
C CYS A 139 -5.38 -3.28 14.53
N GLN A 140 -6.49 -2.53 14.67
CA GLN A 140 -6.57 -1.41 15.60
C GLN A 140 -6.31 -1.84 17.05
N LEU A 141 -6.86 -2.98 17.47
CA LEU A 141 -6.62 -3.56 18.80
C LEU A 141 -5.15 -4.02 18.95
N ALA A 142 -4.55 -4.60 17.91
CA ALA A 142 -3.16 -5.06 17.92
C ALA A 142 -2.15 -3.92 18.06
N GLY A 143 -2.43 -2.76 17.46
CA GLY A 143 -1.58 -1.57 17.55
C GLY A 143 -1.94 -0.59 18.67
N GLN A 144 -3.02 -0.84 19.41
CA GLN A 144 -3.47 0.04 20.49
C GLN A 144 -2.39 0.21 21.57
N GLY A 145 -2.15 1.44 22.00
CA GLY A 145 -1.14 1.75 23.02
C GLY A 145 0.31 1.85 22.51
N LYS A 146 0.58 1.59 21.21
CA LYS A 146 1.92 1.79 20.62
C LYS A 146 2.17 3.24 20.21
N LEU A 147 1.57 3.68 19.11
CA LEU A 147 1.77 5.05 18.60
C LEU A 147 0.92 6.10 19.31
N VAL A 148 -0.16 5.66 19.95
CA VAL A 148 -1.15 6.50 20.60
C VAL A 148 -1.44 5.89 21.96
N ASP A 149 -0.96 6.56 23.00
CA ASP A 149 -0.85 6.04 24.37
C ASP A 149 -2.07 6.32 25.26
N TYR A 150 -3.07 7.06 24.79
CA TYR A 150 -4.23 7.42 25.63
C TYR A 150 -5.17 6.26 25.97
N MET A 151 -5.00 5.08 25.35
CA MET A 151 -5.74 3.85 25.66
C MET A 151 -4.78 2.74 26.11
N PRO A 152 -5.17 1.89 27.09
CA PRO A 152 -4.39 0.71 27.44
C PRO A 152 -4.16 -0.17 26.20
N PRO A 153 -3.02 -0.87 26.08
CA PRO A 153 -2.88 -1.90 25.06
C PRO A 153 -3.94 -2.99 25.25
N PHE A 154 -4.31 -3.68 24.17
CA PHE A 154 -5.09 -4.91 24.29
C PHE A 154 -4.24 -5.97 24.99
N LEU A 155 -4.82 -6.69 25.96
CA LEU A 155 -4.13 -7.78 26.67
C LEU A 155 -4.87 -9.10 26.45
N GLY A 156 -4.14 -10.13 26.01
CA GLY A 156 -4.73 -11.43 25.68
C GLY A 156 -4.13 -12.04 24.41
N THR A 157 -4.66 -13.19 23.99
CA THR A 157 -4.16 -13.92 22.82
C THR A 157 -4.71 -13.33 21.50
N PRO A 158 -4.10 -13.64 20.34
CA PRO A 158 -4.64 -13.26 19.04
C PRO A 158 -6.10 -13.73 18.82
N GLU A 159 -6.46 -14.92 19.31
CA GLU A 159 -7.83 -15.46 19.22
C GLU A 159 -8.82 -14.65 20.06
N GLU A 160 -8.42 -14.23 21.27
CA GLU A 160 -9.22 -13.34 22.11
C GLU A 160 -9.39 -11.95 21.50
N ARG A 161 -8.33 -11.42 20.88
CA ARG A 161 -8.38 -10.14 20.16
C ARG A 161 -9.37 -10.19 19.00
N HIS A 162 -9.32 -11.27 18.21
CA HIS A 162 -10.24 -11.50 17.11
C HIS A 162 -11.68 -11.59 17.61
N ALA A 163 -11.93 -12.35 18.68
CA ALA A 163 -13.26 -12.46 19.28
C ALA A 163 -13.79 -11.09 19.78
N LEU A 164 -12.94 -10.27 20.41
CA LEU A 164 -13.28 -8.90 20.79
C LEU A 164 -13.60 -8.03 19.56
N ALA A 165 -12.76 -8.09 18.52
CA ALA A 165 -12.98 -7.36 17.28
C ALA A 165 -14.33 -7.72 16.66
N ARG A 166 -14.63 -9.02 16.58
CA ARG A 166 -15.90 -9.58 16.11
C ARG A 166 -17.08 -9.12 16.94
N TYR A 167 -16.98 -9.12 18.26
CA TYR A 167 -18.04 -8.56 19.11
C TYR A 167 -18.26 -7.07 18.86
N ILE A 168 -17.19 -6.29 18.70
CA ILE A 168 -17.31 -4.85 18.43
C ILE A 168 -17.98 -4.62 17.06
N THR A 169 -17.64 -5.38 16.02
CA THR A 169 -18.19 -5.17 14.67
C THR A 169 -19.54 -5.87 14.47
N GLU A 170 -19.63 -7.17 14.66
CA GLU A 170 -20.88 -7.96 14.52
C GLU A 170 -21.82 -7.72 15.70
N GLY A 171 -21.33 -7.83 16.93
CA GLY A 171 -22.18 -7.79 18.13
C GLY A 171 -22.79 -6.42 18.41
N LEU A 172 -22.01 -5.34 18.29
CA LEU A 172 -22.49 -3.98 18.54
C LEU A 172 -23.10 -3.30 17.32
N HIS A 173 -22.56 -3.54 16.11
CA HIS A 173 -23.03 -2.87 14.89
C HIS A 173 -23.87 -3.75 13.96
N GLY A 174 -23.94 -5.06 14.19
CA GLY A 174 -24.66 -5.98 13.31
C GLY A 174 -24.01 -6.14 11.94
N LYS A 175 -22.73 -5.80 11.79
CA LYS A 175 -22.01 -5.92 10.52
C LYS A 175 -21.68 -7.37 10.24
N VAL A 176 -22.25 -7.95 9.20
CA VAL A 176 -21.80 -9.25 8.67
C VAL A 176 -21.03 -8.96 7.40
N GLU A 177 -19.74 -9.27 7.40
CA GLU A 177 -18.87 -9.04 6.25
C GLU A 177 -18.74 -10.33 5.45
N GLU A 178 -19.24 -10.30 4.22
CA GLU A 178 -18.91 -11.29 3.20
C GLU A 178 -17.88 -10.66 2.26
N GLU A 179 -16.66 -11.18 2.28
CA GLU A 179 -15.66 -10.81 1.28
C GLU A 179 -15.96 -11.61 0.00
N PRO A 180 -16.29 -10.94 -1.12
CA PRO A 180 -16.56 -11.66 -2.36
C PRO A 180 -15.28 -12.33 -2.87
N VAL A 181 -15.33 -13.65 -3.06
CA VAL A 181 -14.25 -14.39 -3.73
C VAL A 181 -14.35 -14.13 -5.23
N PHE A 182 -13.31 -13.52 -5.80
CA PHE A 182 -13.27 -13.28 -7.23
C PHE A 182 -13.31 -14.61 -7.99
N GLN A 183 -14.18 -14.68 -8.99
CA GLN A 183 -14.26 -15.82 -9.89
C GLN A 183 -13.33 -15.59 -11.09
N PRO A 184 -12.31 -16.44 -11.30
CA PRO A 184 -11.42 -16.33 -12.44
C PRO A 184 -12.16 -16.22 -13.78
N LYS A 185 -11.67 -15.35 -14.65
CA LYS A 185 -12.13 -15.17 -16.02
C LYS A 185 -11.11 -15.83 -16.94
N ASP A 186 -11.43 -16.98 -17.53
CA ASP A 186 -10.54 -17.60 -18.51
C ASP A 186 -10.68 -16.87 -19.86
N ILE A 187 -9.87 -15.82 -20.05
CA ILE A 187 -9.85 -15.02 -21.28
C ILE A 187 -8.82 -15.61 -22.22
N ARG A 188 -9.30 -16.27 -23.28
CA ARG A 188 -8.43 -16.81 -24.32
C ARG A 188 -7.63 -15.69 -24.99
N ILE A 189 -6.32 -15.91 -25.10
CA ILE A 189 -5.42 -15.03 -25.83
C ILE A 189 -5.23 -15.54 -27.27
N GLU A 190 -4.96 -14.60 -28.16
CA GLU A 190 -4.45 -14.87 -29.50
C GLU A 190 -2.96 -14.56 -29.50
N ILE A 191 -2.16 -15.57 -29.84
CA ILE A 191 -0.71 -15.42 -30.00
C ILE A 191 -0.47 -14.85 -31.41
N PRO A 192 0.20 -13.68 -31.53
CA PRO A 192 0.56 -13.15 -32.83
C PRO A 192 1.42 -14.16 -33.62
N PRO A 193 1.27 -14.24 -34.95
CA PRO A 193 2.04 -15.19 -35.75
C PRO A 193 3.54 -14.87 -35.72
N PHE A 194 4.36 -15.91 -35.84
CA PHE A 194 5.79 -15.83 -36.06
C PHE A 194 6.24 -17.07 -36.84
N ASP A 195 6.99 -16.89 -37.92
CA ASP A 195 7.64 -17.94 -38.69
C ASP A 195 9.16 -17.87 -38.49
N ALA A 196 9.70 -18.84 -37.77
CA ALA A 196 11.13 -18.89 -37.47
C ALA A 196 12.02 -19.04 -38.73
N GLN A 197 11.47 -19.43 -39.90
CA GLN A 197 12.22 -19.54 -41.15
C GLN A 197 12.21 -18.24 -41.95
N ASP A 198 11.07 -17.55 -42.00
CA ASP A 198 10.84 -16.43 -42.91
C ASP A 198 10.90 -15.06 -42.22
N ASP A 199 10.55 -14.96 -40.94
CA ASP A 199 10.52 -13.65 -40.25
C ASP A 199 11.91 -13.19 -39.85
N GLU A 200 12.30 -11.99 -40.26
CA GLU A 200 13.64 -11.43 -39.99
C GLU A 200 13.77 -10.76 -38.62
N TYR A 201 12.66 -10.53 -37.90
CA TYR A 201 12.64 -9.69 -36.70
C TYR A 201 11.99 -10.37 -35.49
N VAL A 202 12.52 -10.08 -34.31
CA VAL A 202 11.90 -10.37 -33.01
C VAL A 202 11.61 -9.05 -32.31
N LEU A 203 10.37 -8.85 -31.87
CA LEU A 203 9.96 -7.65 -31.14
C LEU A 203 9.59 -8.03 -29.72
N LEU A 204 10.39 -7.56 -28.76
CA LEU A 204 10.16 -7.80 -27.35
C LEU A 204 9.61 -6.54 -26.69
N ALA A 205 8.60 -6.67 -25.83
CA ALA A 205 7.96 -5.55 -25.14
C ALA A 205 7.48 -5.91 -23.73
N TRP A 206 7.65 -5.01 -22.78
CA TRP A 206 7.33 -5.23 -21.37
C TRP A 206 6.90 -3.92 -20.69
N ASN A 207 6.48 -4.02 -19.43
CA ASN A 207 6.25 -2.85 -18.59
C ASN A 207 7.32 -2.75 -17.49
N ASN A 208 7.61 -1.57 -16.97
CA ASN A 208 8.79 -1.37 -16.09
C ASN A 208 8.72 -2.05 -14.69
N LEU A 209 7.53 -2.34 -14.15
CA LEU A 209 7.35 -2.76 -12.73
C LEU A 209 6.60 -4.09 -12.55
N GLY A 210 6.00 -4.64 -13.61
CA GLY A 210 5.10 -5.79 -13.55
C GLY A 210 3.68 -5.51 -13.04
N MET A 211 3.45 -4.38 -12.35
CA MET A 211 2.13 -3.88 -11.96
C MET A 211 2.23 -2.41 -11.55
N HIS A 212 1.40 -1.53 -12.12
CA HIS A 212 1.20 -0.17 -11.59
C HIS A 212 -0.02 -0.13 -10.67
N CYS A 213 0.05 0.61 -9.57
CA CYS A 213 -1.10 0.80 -8.68
C CYS A 213 -1.65 2.22 -8.83
N LEU A 214 -2.98 2.34 -8.90
CA LEU A 214 -3.73 3.59 -8.99
C LEU A 214 -4.62 3.74 -7.76
N SER A 215 -4.67 4.93 -7.16
CA SER A 215 -5.55 5.21 -6.01
C SER A 215 -7.04 5.27 -6.36
N ASP A 216 -7.40 5.75 -7.56
CA ASP A 216 -8.80 5.95 -7.99
C ASP A 216 -9.62 6.82 -7.01
N SER A 217 -8.98 7.86 -6.46
CA SER A 217 -9.50 8.67 -5.36
C SER A 217 -9.29 10.18 -5.58
N ASP A 218 -9.18 10.60 -6.84
CA ASP A 218 -8.74 11.93 -7.25
C ASP A 218 -9.44 13.13 -6.57
N PRO A 219 -10.77 13.09 -6.28
CA PRO A 219 -11.44 14.19 -5.57
C PRO A 219 -11.04 14.33 -4.09
N HIS A 220 -10.30 13.37 -3.54
CA HIS A 220 -9.88 13.35 -2.15
C HIS A 220 -8.36 13.48 -2.03
N PHE A 221 -7.63 12.49 -2.55
CA PHE A 221 -6.18 12.44 -2.56
C PHE A 221 -5.68 11.51 -3.66
N VAL A 222 -4.42 11.70 -4.05
CA VAL A 222 -3.73 10.84 -5.02
C VAL A 222 -2.43 10.34 -4.42
N ILE A 223 -2.19 9.03 -4.45
CA ILE A 223 -0.86 8.44 -4.17
C ILE A 223 -0.13 8.32 -5.51
N LEU A 224 -0.72 7.59 -6.46
CA LEU A 224 -0.22 7.47 -7.82
C LEU A 224 -1.37 7.72 -8.82
N PRO A 225 -1.11 8.47 -9.91
CA PRO A 225 -2.08 8.71 -10.99
C PRO A 225 -2.20 7.48 -11.91
N PRO A 226 -3.17 7.49 -12.86
CA PRO A 226 -3.18 6.51 -13.94
C PRO A 226 -1.89 6.67 -14.75
N ALA A 227 -1.05 5.64 -14.74
CA ALA A 227 0.22 5.64 -15.44
C ALA A 227 0.67 4.19 -15.70
N ASN A 228 1.46 4.01 -16.74
CA ASN A 228 2.25 2.81 -16.99
C ASN A 228 3.37 3.17 -17.96
N GLU A 229 4.39 2.35 -18.00
CA GLU A 229 5.48 2.49 -18.98
C GLU A 229 5.48 1.26 -19.85
N ILE A 230 5.56 1.47 -21.17
CA ILE A 230 5.71 0.40 -22.16
C ILE A 230 7.10 0.55 -22.75
N GLN A 231 7.90 -0.49 -22.65
CA GLN A 231 9.25 -0.55 -23.19
C GLN A 231 9.32 -1.64 -24.26
N ALA A 232 10.16 -1.44 -25.29
CA ALA A 232 10.36 -2.42 -26.34
C ALA A 232 11.77 -2.40 -26.94
N GLN A 233 12.24 -3.58 -27.37
CA GLN A 233 13.44 -3.75 -28.19
C GLN A 233 13.07 -4.53 -29.45
N LEU A 234 13.49 -4.02 -30.61
CA LEU A 234 13.41 -4.72 -31.89
C LEU A 234 14.77 -5.33 -32.19
N ILE A 235 14.79 -6.62 -32.51
CA ILE A 235 16.00 -7.39 -32.79
C ILE A 235 15.92 -7.85 -34.25
N LEU A 236 16.91 -7.49 -35.06
CA LEU A 236 17.13 -8.07 -36.37
C LEU A 236 17.85 -9.41 -36.18
N ARG A 237 17.24 -10.48 -36.67
CA ARG A 237 17.81 -11.83 -36.63
C ARG A 237 18.97 -11.93 -37.62
N GLY A 238 19.99 -12.68 -37.27
CA GLY A 238 21.18 -12.84 -38.12
C GLY A 238 22.20 -13.79 -37.49
N ASP A 239 23.36 -13.95 -38.15
CA ASP A 239 24.49 -14.70 -37.57
C ASP A 239 24.96 -14.01 -36.28
N THR A 240 25.01 -12.68 -36.34
CA THR A 240 25.16 -11.76 -35.21
C THR A 240 23.91 -10.88 -35.14
N PRO A 241 22.93 -11.20 -34.29
CA PRO A 241 21.72 -10.39 -34.14
C PRO A 241 22.04 -8.99 -33.64
N GLU A 242 21.25 -8.01 -34.08
CA GLU A 242 21.45 -6.60 -33.75
C GLU A 242 20.16 -5.97 -33.21
N VAL A 243 20.29 -5.10 -32.20
CA VAL A 243 19.17 -4.27 -31.73
C VAL A 243 18.98 -3.11 -32.70
N VAL A 244 17.80 -3.02 -33.31
CA VAL A 244 17.48 -2.02 -34.33
C VAL A 244 16.89 -0.77 -33.67
N THR A 245 17.60 0.34 -33.77
CA THR A 245 17.18 1.64 -33.21
C THR A 245 16.96 2.73 -34.27
N GLU A 246 17.39 2.49 -35.51
CA GLU A 246 17.30 3.44 -36.62
C GLU A 246 16.43 2.90 -37.76
N GLY A 247 15.85 3.79 -38.57
CA GLY A 247 15.02 3.42 -39.72
C GLY A 247 13.69 2.75 -39.35
N VAL A 248 13.33 2.71 -38.06
CA VAL A 248 12.12 2.06 -37.57
C VAL A 248 11.28 2.97 -36.69
N THR A 249 9.97 2.76 -36.74
CA THR A 249 8.98 3.38 -35.86
C THR A 249 8.27 2.28 -35.09
N ILE A 250 8.35 2.30 -33.76
CA ILE A 250 7.61 1.36 -32.90
C ILE A 250 6.37 2.05 -32.35
N THR A 251 5.22 1.41 -32.52
CA THR A 251 3.91 1.94 -32.10
C THR A 251 3.25 1.00 -31.09
N TYR A 252 2.46 1.57 -30.18
CA TYR A 252 1.60 0.83 -29.26
C TYR A 252 0.13 1.21 -29.47
N ALA A 253 -0.77 0.28 -29.16
CA ALA A 253 -2.21 0.55 -29.15
C ALA A 253 -2.93 -0.22 -28.05
N ALA A 254 -3.71 0.50 -27.25
CA ALA A 254 -4.62 -0.08 -26.27
C ALA A 254 -5.74 -0.88 -26.97
N PRO A 255 -6.19 -2.00 -26.36
CA PRO A 255 -7.39 -2.71 -26.81
C PRO A 255 -8.63 -1.81 -26.68
N GLU A 256 -9.64 -2.04 -27.52
CA GLU A 256 -10.79 -1.15 -27.69
C GLU A 256 -11.44 -0.72 -26.36
N GLY A 257 -11.73 -1.67 -25.47
CA GLY A 257 -12.37 -1.41 -24.17
C GLY A 257 -11.54 -0.60 -23.17
N PHE A 258 -10.26 -0.37 -23.44
CA PHE A 258 -9.35 0.41 -22.58
C PHE A 258 -8.97 1.76 -23.18
N ARG A 259 -9.47 2.13 -24.36
CA ARG A 259 -9.06 3.39 -25.04
C ARG A 259 -9.57 4.67 -24.38
N ASN A 260 -10.53 4.57 -23.45
CA ASN A 260 -11.17 5.72 -22.80
C ASN A 260 -11.08 5.67 -21.26
N PRO A 261 -9.88 5.66 -20.65
CA PRO A 261 -9.74 5.69 -19.20
C PRO A 261 -10.39 6.92 -18.54
N ALA A 262 -10.50 8.06 -19.24
CA ALA A 262 -11.18 9.26 -18.74
C ALA A 262 -12.70 9.13 -18.58
N GLY A 263 -13.29 8.03 -19.08
CA GLY A 263 -14.67 7.65 -18.77
C GLY A 263 -14.80 6.81 -17.49
N GLU A 264 -13.70 6.25 -16.98
CA GLU A 264 -13.71 5.22 -15.93
C GLU A 264 -13.19 5.73 -14.58
N VAL A 265 -12.32 6.75 -14.61
CA VAL A 265 -11.72 7.40 -13.42
C VAL A 265 -11.81 8.92 -13.51
N ARG A 266 -11.65 9.60 -12.38
CA ARG A 266 -11.85 11.06 -12.25
C ARG A 266 -10.54 11.87 -12.32
N PHE A 267 -9.43 11.24 -12.68
CA PHE A 267 -8.11 11.87 -12.76
C PHE A 267 -8.13 13.19 -13.54
N TRP A 268 -8.69 13.20 -14.75
CA TRP A 268 -8.72 14.39 -15.61
C TRP A 268 -9.62 15.52 -15.09
N ASP A 269 -10.54 15.23 -14.17
CA ASP A 269 -11.37 16.29 -13.55
C ASP A 269 -10.60 17.03 -12.44
N PHE A 270 -9.45 16.49 -11.98
CA PHE A 270 -8.68 16.98 -10.84
C PHE A 270 -7.17 17.12 -11.11
N GLU A 271 -6.73 16.97 -12.37
CA GLU A 271 -5.33 17.04 -12.80
C GLU A 271 -4.69 18.39 -12.49
N ASP A 272 -5.40 19.51 -12.69
CA ASP A 272 -4.90 20.85 -12.36
C ASP A 272 -4.72 20.98 -10.84
N GLN A 273 -5.71 20.53 -10.05
CA GLN A 273 -5.66 20.62 -8.59
C GLN A 273 -4.56 19.75 -7.98
N ASN A 274 -4.33 18.56 -8.53
CA ASN A 274 -3.40 17.58 -7.98
C ASN A 274 -1.98 17.70 -8.56
N PHE A 275 -1.85 18.09 -9.84
CA PHE A 275 -0.57 18.08 -10.57
C PHE A 275 -0.22 19.43 -11.21
N GLY A 276 -1.13 20.41 -11.23
CA GLY A 276 -0.88 21.75 -11.80
C GLY A 276 -0.73 21.75 -13.32
N VAL A 277 -1.38 20.80 -14.00
CA VAL A 277 -1.37 20.64 -15.45
C VAL A 277 -2.79 20.58 -15.99
N GLU A 278 -2.96 20.95 -17.26
CA GLU A 278 -4.19 20.76 -18.02
C GLU A 278 -3.88 19.76 -19.14
N LEU A 279 -4.56 18.62 -19.15
CA LEU A 279 -4.33 17.52 -20.08
C LEU A 279 -5.55 17.31 -20.97
N GLU A 280 -5.30 16.84 -22.18
CA GLU A 280 -6.38 16.27 -22.98
C GLU A 280 -6.86 14.96 -22.35
N LYS A 281 -8.17 14.69 -22.45
CA LYS A 281 -8.73 13.42 -21.96
C LYS A 281 -8.02 12.24 -22.61
N ASN A 282 -7.71 11.21 -21.80
CA ASN A 282 -7.02 9.99 -22.20
C ASN A 282 -5.53 10.19 -22.58
N VAL A 283 -4.96 11.34 -22.25
CA VAL A 283 -3.52 11.62 -22.36
C VAL A 283 -2.90 11.66 -20.96
N GLY A 284 -1.74 11.02 -20.82
CA GLY A 284 -1.03 10.93 -19.55
C GLY A 284 -0.13 12.14 -19.27
N LEU A 285 0.48 12.18 -18.08
CA LEU A 285 1.29 13.31 -17.59
C LEU A 285 2.52 13.62 -18.46
N LYS A 286 2.98 12.68 -19.28
CA LYS A 286 4.09 12.87 -20.24
C LYS A 286 3.62 13.05 -21.69
N GLY A 287 2.33 13.32 -21.89
CA GLY A 287 1.75 13.56 -23.23
C GLY A 287 1.46 12.28 -24.01
N MET A 288 1.65 11.10 -23.42
CA MET A 288 1.40 9.82 -24.10
C MET A 288 -0.10 9.48 -24.11
N PRO A 289 -0.72 9.24 -25.28
CA PRO A 289 -2.12 8.81 -25.40
C PRO A 289 -2.27 7.28 -25.18
N MET A 290 -3.48 6.74 -25.34
CA MET A 290 -3.72 5.29 -25.28
C MET A 290 -3.24 4.50 -26.51
N SER A 291 -2.89 5.19 -27.60
CA SER A 291 -2.22 4.60 -28.78
C SER A 291 -1.29 5.64 -29.39
N GLY A 292 -0.02 5.30 -29.57
CA GLY A 292 1.00 6.26 -30.00
C GLY A 292 2.30 5.59 -30.43
N GLU A 293 3.36 6.38 -30.53
CA GLU A 293 4.71 5.94 -30.84
C GLU A 293 5.51 5.78 -29.55
N LEU A 294 6.41 4.81 -29.50
CA LEU A 294 7.45 4.73 -28.47
C LEU A 294 8.66 5.53 -28.96
N HIS A 295 9.33 6.21 -28.04
CA HIS A 295 10.50 7.03 -28.33
C HIS A 295 11.79 6.33 -27.90
N LEU A 296 12.83 6.43 -28.73
CA LEU A 296 14.13 5.83 -28.43
C LEU A 296 14.75 6.49 -27.19
N MET A 297 15.15 5.66 -26.23
CA MET A 297 15.94 6.05 -25.07
C MET A 297 17.41 5.72 -25.38
N GLU A 298 18.13 6.68 -25.99
CA GLU A 298 19.49 6.48 -26.52
C GLU A 298 20.45 5.90 -25.46
N ASP A 299 20.41 6.43 -24.24
CA ASP A 299 21.27 5.99 -23.12
C ASP A 299 20.96 4.56 -22.62
N HIS A 300 19.83 3.98 -23.06
CA HIS A 300 19.38 2.68 -22.59
C HIS A 300 19.14 1.63 -23.68
N GLY A 301 19.17 1.98 -24.97
CA GLY A 301 19.06 1.02 -26.07
C GLY A 301 17.69 0.35 -26.22
N TYR A 302 16.61 1.02 -25.80
CA TYR A 302 15.22 0.56 -25.97
C TYR A 302 14.29 1.72 -26.31
N PHE A 303 13.09 1.41 -26.81
CA PHE A 303 12.02 2.38 -27.07
C PHE A 303 11.03 2.44 -25.91
N GLU A 304 10.53 3.62 -25.56
CA GLU A 304 9.63 3.84 -24.42
C GLU A 304 8.41 4.69 -24.74
N ALA A 305 7.25 4.29 -24.21
CA ALA A 305 6.11 5.17 -23.98
C ALA A 305 5.90 5.34 -22.47
N ALA A 306 6.27 6.51 -21.94
CA ALA A 306 6.22 6.81 -20.52
C ALA A 306 4.86 7.34 -20.07
N MET A 307 4.43 6.97 -18.86
CA MET A 307 3.20 7.46 -18.21
C MET A 307 1.94 7.38 -19.10
N VAL A 308 1.77 6.29 -19.85
CA VAL A 308 0.51 5.98 -20.56
C VAL A 308 -0.60 5.84 -19.50
N PRO A 309 -1.75 6.54 -19.61
CA PRO A 309 -2.71 6.68 -18.51
C PRO A 309 -3.66 5.47 -18.40
N VAL A 310 -3.10 4.28 -18.20
CA VAL A 310 -3.86 3.02 -18.15
C VAL A 310 -4.64 2.90 -16.84
N ALA A 311 -5.94 2.60 -16.94
CA ALA A 311 -6.82 2.27 -15.83
C ALA A 311 -7.31 0.81 -15.93
N PRO A 312 -7.58 0.10 -14.82
CA PRO A 312 -7.91 -1.33 -14.81
C PRO A 312 -9.39 -1.61 -15.13
N TYR A 313 -10.00 -0.77 -15.97
CA TYR A 313 -11.43 -0.81 -16.24
C TYR A 313 -11.68 -0.96 -17.73
N GLU A 314 -12.41 -2.02 -18.08
CA GLU A 314 -12.82 -2.35 -19.45
C GLU A 314 -14.34 -2.17 -19.55
N ASN A 315 -14.79 -1.04 -20.07
CA ASN A 315 -16.22 -0.69 -20.16
C ASN A 315 -16.95 -0.82 -18.80
N GLY A 316 -16.38 -0.24 -17.74
CA GLY A 316 -16.93 -0.30 -16.38
C GLY A 316 -16.69 -1.59 -15.61
N HIS A 317 -15.99 -2.59 -16.16
CA HIS A 317 -15.66 -3.85 -15.47
C HIS A 317 -14.19 -3.95 -15.10
N TYR A 318 -13.88 -4.63 -14.00
CA TYR A 318 -12.51 -4.75 -13.54
C TYR A 318 -11.70 -5.79 -14.34
N ASN A 319 -10.58 -5.33 -14.91
CA ASN A 319 -9.59 -6.11 -15.63
C ASN A 319 -8.21 -5.43 -15.50
N PRO A 320 -7.33 -5.92 -14.60
CA PRO A 320 -6.05 -5.28 -14.30
C PRO A 320 -4.94 -5.62 -15.29
N TYR A 321 -5.21 -6.40 -16.33
CA TYR A 321 -4.19 -6.91 -17.25
C TYR A 321 -4.52 -6.59 -18.72
N PRO A 322 -4.67 -5.32 -19.13
CA PRO A 322 -4.94 -5.00 -20.54
C PRO A 322 -3.79 -5.46 -21.44
N LEU A 323 -4.14 -5.97 -22.62
CA LEU A 323 -3.20 -6.48 -23.62
C LEU A 323 -3.03 -5.48 -24.76
N PHE A 324 -1.93 -4.74 -24.74
CA PHE A 324 -1.57 -3.78 -25.77
C PHE A 324 -0.93 -4.48 -26.96
N THR A 325 -1.18 -3.97 -28.15
CA THR A 325 -0.50 -4.41 -29.38
C THR A 325 0.68 -3.50 -29.63
N ILE A 326 1.85 -4.09 -29.91
CA ILE A 326 3.08 -3.38 -30.27
C ILE A 326 3.44 -3.77 -31.71
N GLU A 327 3.72 -2.78 -32.54
CA GLU A 327 4.12 -2.97 -33.94
C GLU A 327 5.39 -2.18 -34.23
N ALA A 328 6.40 -2.84 -34.78
CA ALA A 328 7.56 -2.20 -35.37
C ALA A 328 7.33 -2.06 -36.88
N LYS A 329 7.60 -0.86 -37.42
CA LYS A 329 7.41 -0.52 -38.82
C LYS A 329 8.68 0.07 -39.40
N ASP A 330 8.95 -0.22 -40.66
CA ASP A 330 9.95 0.50 -41.43
C ASP A 330 9.50 1.96 -41.62
N SER A 331 10.36 2.91 -41.27
CA SER A 331 10.00 4.33 -41.25
C SER A 331 9.83 4.95 -42.64
N GLU A 332 10.38 4.35 -43.69
CA GLU A 332 10.26 4.87 -45.06
C GLU A 332 9.01 4.35 -45.78
N THR A 333 8.73 3.06 -45.64
CA THR A 333 7.69 2.33 -46.36
C THR A 333 6.40 2.16 -45.55
N GLY A 334 6.50 2.19 -44.21
CA GLY A 334 5.39 1.89 -43.31
C GLY A 334 5.03 0.39 -43.22
N GLU A 335 5.85 -0.48 -43.80
CA GLU A 335 5.67 -1.93 -43.71
C GLU A 335 5.86 -2.42 -42.27
N VAL A 336 5.01 -3.35 -41.82
CA VAL A 336 5.12 -3.93 -40.48
C VAL A 336 6.20 -4.99 -40.50
N LEU A 337 7.31 -4.73 -39.81
CA LEU A 337 8.45 -5.63 -39.69
C LEU A 337 8.20 -6.74 -38.66
N ALA A 338 7.58 -6.37 -37.54
CA ALA A 338 7.22 -7.30 -36.47
C ALA A 338 6.02 -6.79 -35.67
N ARG A 339 5.28 -7.72 -35.07
CA ARG A 339 4.15 -7.45 -34.19
C ARG A 339 4.19 -8.36 -32.99
N THR A 340 3.92 -7.83 -31.81
CA THR A 340 3.67 -8.63 -30.61
C THR A 340 2.56 -8.01 -29.75
N ARG A 341 2.27 -8.62 -28.60
CA ARG A 341 1.39 -8.08 -27.57
C ARG A 341 2.02 -8.24 -26.20
N THR A 342 1.82 -7.25 -25.35
CA THR A 342 2.31 -7.26 -23.97
C THR A 342 1.23 -6.80 -23.00
N VAL A 343 1.31 -7.30 -21.76
CA VAL A 343 0.42 -6.87 -20.70
C VAL A 343 0.92 -5.52 -20.18
N VAL A 344 0.01 -4.55 -20.01
CA VAL A 344 0.31 -3.24 -19.42
C VAL A 344 -0.48 -3.12 -18.10
N PRO A 345 -0.02 -3.81 -17.05
CA PRO A 345 -0.83 -4.14 -15.89
C PRO A 345 -1.01 -2.95 -14.96
N THR A 346 -2.25 -2.71 -14.52
CA THR A 346 -2.61 -1.65 -13.57
C THR A 346 -3.67 -2.17 -12.61
N ALA A 347 -3.71 -1.67 -11.37
CA ALA A 347 -4.65 -2.14 -10.36
C ALA A 347 -5.13 -1.02 -9.44
N THR A 348 -6.40 -1.08 -9.06
CA THR A 348 -7.05 -0.21 -8.06
C THR A 348 -7.54 -0.99 -6.84
N GLU A 349 -7.07 -2.23 -6.70
CA GLU A 349 -7.28 -3.09 -5.52
C GLU A 349 -6.35 -2.65 -4.37
N MET A 350 -6.30 -1.32 -4.10
CA MET A 350 -5.62 -0.76 -2.94
C MET A 350 -6.52 -0.91 -1.71
N GLY A 351 -6.24 -1.92 -0.87
CA GLY A 351 -7.14 -2.42 0.18
C GLY A 351 -7.41 -1.51 1.39
N CYS A 352 -7.30 -0.17 1.25
CA CYS A 352 -7.56 0.79 2.33
C CYS A 352 -8.92 0.56 3.02
N LYS A 353 -9.93 0.10 2.27
CA LYS A 353 -11.27 -0.22 2.81
C LYS A 353 -11.25 -1.29 3.89
N ASN A 354 -10.26 -2.17 3.91
CA ASN A 354 -10.18 -3.30 4.84
C ASN A 354 -9.96 -2.84 6.29
N CYS A 355 -9.45 -1.61 6.47
CA CYS A 355 -9.31 -0.97 7.78
C CYS A 355 -10.10 0.33 7.92
N HIS A 356 -10.19 1.13 6.86
CA HIS A 356 -10.86 2.43 6.84
C HIS A 356 -12.34 2.36 6.44
N GLY A 357 -12.93 1.18 6.31
CA GLY A 357 -14.34 1.01 5.99
C GLY A 357 -14.71 1.42 4.56
N GLY A 358 -16.01 1.47 4.28
CA GLY A 358 -16.54 1.69 2.93
C GLY A 358 -16.60 0.41 2.10
N ARG A 359 -16.60 0.53 0.77
CA ARG A 359 -16.76 -0.60 -0.16
C ARG A 359 -15.89 -0.44 -1.40
N TRP A 360 -15.76 -1.51 -2.16
CA TRP A 360 -15.32 -1.44 -3.54
C TRP A 360 -16.37 -0.78 -4.43
N ARG A 361 -15.92 0.00 -5.42
CA ARG A 361 -16.73 0.80 -6.34
C ARG A 361 -17.12 -0.02 -7.57
N VAL A 362 -16.18 -0.82 -8.10
CA VAL A 362 -16.34 -1.58 -9.35
C VAL A 362 -16.34 -3.07 -9.07
N ASP A 363 -17.37 -3.75 -9.60
CA ASP A 363 -17.59 -5.20 -9.50
C ASP A 363 -17.51 -5.80 -8.07
N GLY A 364 -17.54 -4.96 -7.04
CA GLY A 364 -17.33 -5.39 -5.66
C GLY A 364 -15.91 -5.88 -5.37
N VAL A 365 -14.91 -5.60 -6.23
CA VAL A 365 -13.53 -6.09 -6.09
C VAL A 365 -12.44 -5.03 -6.19
N ALA A 366 -12.71 -3.86 -6.78
CA ALA A 366 -11.67 -2.84 -7.00
C ALA A 366 -12.19 -1.39 -6.95
N GLY A 367 -11.26 -0.45 -6.81
CA GLY A 367 -11.52 0.99 -6.64
C GLY A 367 -12.22 1.27 -5.33
N PHE A 368 -11.53 1.77 -4.30
CA PHE A 368 -12.20 2.02 -3.02
C PHE A 368 -13.13 3.23 -3.11
N SER A 369 -14.22 3.21 -2.33
CA SER A 369 -15.24 4.26 -2.35
C SER A 369 -14.76 5.60 -1.79
N ASP A 370 -15.43 6.69 -2.19
CA ASP A 370 -15.23 8.02 -1.60
C ASP A 370 -15.36 8.04 -0.07
N ALA A 371 -16.22 7.19 0.50
CA ALA A 371 -16.34 7.03 1.95
C ALA A 371 -15.05 6.50 2.59
N THR A 372 -14.37 5.57 1.92
CA THR A 372 -13.06 5.07 2.32
C THR A 372 -12.02 6.20 2.24
N SER A 373 -12.02 6.96 1.14
CA SER A 373 -11.10 8.08 0.94
C SER A 373 -11.26 9.14 2.03
N ALA A 374 -12.51 9.52 2.32
CA ALA A 374 -12.83 10.49 3.37
C ALA A 374 -12.41 9.98 4.76
N ALA A 375 -12.60 8.69 5.04
CA ALA A 375 -12.17 8.08 6.30
C ALA A 375 -10.64 8.07 6.47
N VAL A 376 -9.89 7.83 5.39
CA VAL A 376 -8.42 7.93 5.40
C VAL A 376 -8.01 9.37 5.73
N LEU A 377 -8.58 10.38 5.06
CA LEU A 377 -8.26 11.78 5.34
C LEU A 377 -8.68 12.22 6.75
N ALA A 378 -9.81 11.71 7.27
CA ALA A 378 -10.24 12.00 8.64
C ALA A 378 -9.25 11.48 9.68
N VAL A 379 -8.71 10.27 9.47
CA VAL A 379 -7.68 9.69 10.34
C VAL A 379 -6.38 10.50 10.21
N HIS A 380 -5.97 10.85 8.99
CA HIS A 380 -4.80 11.69 8.76
C HIS A 380 -4.94 13.06 9.46
N ASP A 381 -6.07 13.75 9.29
CA ASP A 381 -6.35 15.03 9.95
C ASP A 381 -6.30 14.93 11.47
N LYS A 382 -6.84 13.84 12.04
CA LYS A 382 -6.83 13.59 13.48
C LYS A 382 -5.41 13.43 14.03
N HIS A 383 -4.54 12.70 13.34
CA HIS A 383 -3.20 12.36 13.85
C HIS A 383 -2.11 13.35 13.43
N SER A 384 -2.22 13.93 12.24
CA SER A 384 -1.26 14.87 11.67
C SER A 384 -1.68 16.34 11.82
N ARG A 385 -2.85 16.61 12.42
CA ARG A 385 -3.41 17.96 12.64
C ARG A 385 -3.60 18.77 11.35
N THR A 386 -3.93 18.08 10.27
CA THR A 386 -4.24 18.68 8.98
C THR A 386 -5.74 18.98 8.83
N ARG A 387 -6.15 19.49 7.66
CA ARG A 387 -7.54 19.74 7.28
C ARG A 387 -7.86 19.24 5.87
N LEU A 388 -7.17 18.18 5.45
CA LEU A 388 -7.21 17.62 4.11
C LEU A 388 -8.62 17.16 3.72
N LEU A 389 -9.38 16.58 4.64
CA LEU A 389 -10.76 16.16 4.36
C LEU A 389 -11.62 17.37 3.98
N ALA A 390 -11.59 18.41 4.80
CA ALA A 390 -12.35 19.64 4.53
C ALA A 390 -11.87 20.36 3.26
N MET A 391 -10.59 20.22 2.89
CA MET A 391 -10.07 20.75 1.62
C MET A 391 -10.60 19.93 0.42
N ALA A 392 -10.56 18.61 0.50
CA ALA A 392 -11.10 17.71 -0.52
C ALA A 392 -12.60 17.96 -0.76
N GLU A 393 -13.40 18.06 0.31
CA GLU A 393 -14.83 18.39 0.25
C GLU A 393 -15.11 19.75 -0.39
N ALA A 394 -14.13 20.68 -0.32
CA ALA A 394 -14.18 21.97 -0.98
C ALA A 394 -13.63 21.96 -2.43
N GLY A 395 -13.41 20.78 -3.01
CA GLY A 395 -12.87 20.61 -4.37
C GLY A 395 -11.38 20.91 -4.49
N ARG A 396 -10.63 20.82 -3.39
CA ARG A 396 -9.18 21.06 -3.34
C ARG A 396 -8.43 19.82 -2.80
N PRO A 397 -8.46 18.68 -3.51
CA PRO A 397 -7.67 17.51 -3.12
C PRO A 397 -6.17 17.80 -3.13
N ARG A 398 -5.40 16.83 -2.64
CA ARG A 398 -3.94 16.89 -2.60
C ARG A 398 -3.33 15.61 -3.13
N LEU A 399 -2.31 15.76 -3.96
CA LEU A 399 -1.32 14.72 -4.20
C LEU A 399 -0.56 14.47 -2.88
N CYS A 400 -0.54 13.24 -2.38
CA CYS A 400 0.16 12.91 -1.13
C CYS A 400 1.63 13.32 -1.19
N SER A 401 2.22 13.19 -2.38
CA SER A 401 3.61 13.56 -2.62
C SER A 401 3.89 15.07 -2.71
N SER A 402 2.85 15.91 -2.60
CA SER A 402 3.02 17.36 -2.42
C SER A 402 3.55 17.73 -1.04
N CYS A 403 3.38 16.86 -0.04
CA CYS A 403 3.88 17.07 1.33
C CYS A 403 4.95 16.02 1.70
N HIS A 404 4.77 14.78 1.27
CA HIS A 404 5.69 13.67 1.54
C HIS A 404 6.51 13.36 0.29
N GLU A 405 7.83 13.57 0.30
CA GLU A 405 8.68 13.23 -0.86
C GLU A 405 8.41 11.81 -1.38
N ASP A 406 8.29 11.65 -2.71
CA ASP A 406 8.14 10.33 -3.33
C ASP A 406 8.93 10.25 -4.65
N PRO A 407 9.99 9.43 -4.70
CA PRO A 407 10.75 9.20 -5.92
C PRO A 407 9.89 8.72 -7.10
N ALA A 408 8.80 7.98 -6.88
CA ALA A 408 7.95 7.49 -7.98
C ALA A 408 7.24 8.59 -8.75
N THR A 409 6.94 9.73 -8.12
CA THR A 409 6.32 10.88 -8.79
C THR A 409 7.35 11.94 -9.22
N GLY A 410 8.64 11.70 -8.98
CA GLY A 410 9.71 12.66 -9.26
C GLY A 410 9.60 13.96 -8.44
N THR A 411 8.77 13.98 -7.40
CA THR A 411 8.59 15.13 -6.52
C THR A 411 9.69 15.11 -5.46
N GLY A 412 10.86 15.65 -5.81
CA GLY A 412 11.76 16.16 -4.79
C GLY A 412 11.01 17.27 -4.04
N ALA A 413 10.65 17.03 -2.77
CA ALA A 413 9.91 17.93 -1.87
C ALA A 413 9.20 19.11 -2.56
N TYR A 414 7.94 18.94 -2.96
CA TYR A 414 7.18 19.95 -3.70
C TYR A 414 7.24 21.34 -3.05
N SER A 415 7.56 22.34 -3.87
CA SER A 415 7.73 23.76 -3.53
C SER A 415 6.40 24.53 -3.42
N GLY A 416 5.40 23.94 -2.77
CA GLY A 416 4.09 24.57 -2.58
C GLY A 416 4.19 25.82 -1.69
N LYS A 417 3.62 26.94 -2.17
CA LYS A 417 3.58 28.23 -1.46
C LYS A 417 2.63 28.20 -0.23
N GLU A 418 2.85 27.37 0.78
CA GLU A 418 2.17 27.50 2.09
C GLU A 418 3.07 27.01 3.26
N ASP A 419 2.80 27.56 4.44
CA ASP A 419 3.62 27.63 5.68
C ASP A 419 3.89 26.31 6.42
N PHE A 420 4.43 25.28 5.77
CA PHE A 420 4.92 24.09 6.49
C PHE A 420 6.46 24.04 6.44
N GLU A 421 7.13 23.70 7.54
CA GLU A 421 8.56 23.39 7.52
C GLU A 421 8.70 21.94 6.99
N HIS A 422 8.94 21.78 5.68
CA HIS A 422 8.83 20.49 4.97
C HIS A 422 10.01 19.52 5.21
N GLY A 423 11.09 19.95 5.87
CA GLY A 423 12.31 19.13 6.03
C GLY A 423 12.17 17.91 6.94
N ASP A 424 11.19 17.94 7.85
CA ASP A 424 11.06 16.93 8.92
C ASP A 424 10.07 15.80 8.59
N LEU A 425 9.32 15.91 7.49
CA LEU A 425 8.36 14.88 7.08
C LEU A 425 9.07 13.69 6.43
N LEU A 426 8.61 12.49 6.77
CA LEU A 426 9.07 11.26 6.14
C LEU A 426 8.64 11.22 4.67
N ASN A 427 9.45 10.57 3.82
CA ASN A 427 9.01 10.20 2.47
C ASN A 427 7.71 9.37 2.52
N LEU A 428 6.93 9.37 1.43
CA LEU A 428 5.57 8.83 1.42
C LEU A 428 5.51 7.33 1.77
N PRO A 429 6.32 6.44 1.16
CA PRO A 429 6.37 5.03 1.56
C PRO A 429 6.75 4.84 3.04
N ALA A 430 7.74 5.56 3.56
CA ALA A 430 8.15 5.45 4.97
C ALA A 430 7.04 5.90 5.93
N ALA A 431 6.30 6.96 5.58
CA ALA A 431 5.19 7.47 6.38
C ALA A 431 4.03 6.46 6.46
N ILE A 432 3.61 5.90 5.31
CA ILE A 432 2.51 4.95 5.24
C ILE A 432 2.89 3.63 5.91
N HIS A 433 3.98 2.99 5.50
CA HIS A 433 4.37 1.68 6.04
C HIS A 433 4.78 1.78 7.50
N GLY A 434 5.54 2.81 7.88
CA GLY A 434 5.96 3.01 9.27
C GLY A 434 4.79 3.18 10.24
N TRP A 435 3.71 3.85 9.81
CA TRP A 435 2.49 3.94 10.62
C TRP A 435 1.79 2.59 10.72
N HIS A 436 1.50 1.94 9.58
CA HIS A 436 0.69 0.72 9.55
C HIS A 436 1.41 -0.50 10.15
N ALA A 437 2.73 -0.58 10.07
CA ALA A 437 3.51 -1.67 10.67
C ALA A 437 3.26 -1.81 12.17
N ASN A 438 2.96 -0.72 12.88
CA ASN A 438 2.63 -0.76 14.30
C ASN A 438 1.29 -1.47 14.60
N TYR A 439 0.39 -1.55 13.63
CA TYR A 439 -0.91 -2.23 13.74
C TYR A 439 -0.91 -3.63 13.11
N LEU A 440 0.09 -3.94 12.29
CA LEU A 440 0.17 -5.14 11.48
C LEU A 440 1.30 -6.10 11.89
N SER A 441 2.08 -5.76 12.93
CA SER A 441 3.20 -6.60 13.37
C SER A 441 2.77 -8.02 13.75
N GLY A 442 3.65 -8.99 13.52
CA GLY A 442 3.46 -10.41 13.84
C GLY A 442 2.61 -11.17 12.82
N ARG A 443 2.53 -10.67 11.58
CA ARG A 443 1.76 -11.25 10.47
C ARG A 443 2.69 -11.63 9.31
N GLY A 444 2.24 -12.57 8.47
CA GLY A 444 2.96 -12.99 7.28
C GLY A 444 2.68 -12.07 6.07
N ALA A 445 2.91 -12.61 4.87
CA ALA A 445 2.70 -11.90 3.60
C ALA A 445 1.26 -11.42 3.37
N GLU A 446 0.27 -11.98 4.07
CA GLU A 446 -1.11 -11.50 4.04
C GLU A 446 -1.23 -10.04 4.48
N ALA A 447 -0.33 -9.55 5.34
CA ALA A 447 -0.29 -8.14 5.75
C ALA A 447 -0.05 -7.19 4.56
N CYS A 448 0.77 -7.61 3.59
CA CYS A 448 0.99 -6.86 2.35
C CYS A 448 -0.29 -6.86 1.49
N ALA A 449 -0.96 -8.01 1.40
CA ALA A 449 -2.19 -8.19 0.63
C ALA A 449 -3.40 -7.44 1.19
N PHE A 450 -3.34 -6.95 2.44
CA PHE A 450 -4.38 -6.08 2.98
C PHE A 450 -4.42 -4.70 2.31
N CYS A 451 -3.32 -4.29 1.66
CA CYS A 451 -3.21 -2.99 1.01
C CYS A 451 -2.86 -3.10 -0.48
N HIS A 452 -2.13 -4.12 -0.89
CA HIS A 452 -1.66 -4.31 -2.26
C HIS A 452 -2.50 -5.35 -3.02
N PRO A 453 -2.51 -5.29 -4.38
CA PRO A 453 -3.25 -6.20 -5.26
C PRO A 453 -2.63 -7.60 -5.33
N SER A 454 -2.51 -8.26 -4.18
CA SER A 454 -1.86 -9.57 -4.01
C SER A 454 -2.66 -10.51 -3.11
N ASN A 455 -3.92 -10.19 -2.82
CA ASN A 455 -4.80 -11.11 -2.07
C ASN A 455 -5.07 -12.35 -2.94
N PRO A 456 -4.76 -13.57 -2.47
CA PRO A 456 -5.03 -14.79 -3.23
C PRO A 456 -6.50 -14.98 -3.61
N ALA A 457 -7.44 -14.45 -2.82
CA ALA A 457 -8.87 -14.45 -3.11
C ALA A 457 -9.33 -13.25 -3.97
N GLY A 458 -8.45 -12.27 -4.17
CA GLY A 458 -8.67 -11.09 -4.97
C GLY A 458 -8.68 -11.36 -6.47
N ALA A 459 -8.97 -10.30 -7.22
CA ALA A 459 -8.99 -10.35 -8.68
C ALA A 459 -7.58 -10.20 -9.27
N THR A 460 -6.65 -9.65 -8.51
CA THR A 460 -5.32 -9.30 -9.01
C THR A 460 -4.23 -10.16 -8.35
N LYS A 461 -3.20 -10.49 -9.12
CA LYS A 461 -1.97 -11.16 -8.70
C LYS A 461 -0.78 -10.31 -9.11
N CYS A 462 -0.32 -9.46 -8.20
CA CYS A 462 0.86 -8.60 -8.42
C CYS A 462 2.11 -9.45 -8.69
N LEU A 463 2.46 -10.34 -7.75
CA LEU A 463 3.51 -11.33 -7.89
C LEU A 463 2.98 -12.57 -8.61
N ARG A 464 3.29 -12.68 -9.90
CA ARG A 464 2.84 -13.76 -10.79
C ARG A 464 3.95 -14.37 -11.64
N GLY A 465 5.19 -13.93 -11.46
CA GLY A 465 6.37 -14.51 -12.11
C GLY A 465 6.80 -15.83 -11.46
N GLY A 466 7.92 -16.39 -11.94
CA GLY A 466 8.44 -17.68 -11.47
C GLY A 466 8.58 -17.82 -9.95
N HIS A 467 8.93 -16.73 -9.26
CA HIS A 467 9.08 -16.70 -7.80
C HIS A 467 7.77 -16.98 -7.05
N SER A 468 6.60 -16.67 -7.60
CA SER A 468 5.31 -16.81 -6.90
C SER A 468 4.94 -18.26 -6.56
N ARG A 469 5.71 -19.24 -7.04
CA ARG A 469 5.48 -20.67 -6.80
C ARG A 469 6.01 -21.13 -5.45
N ASN A 470 7.08 -20.50 -4.97
CA ASN A 470 7.80 -20.91 -3.77
C ASN A 470 8.06 -19.75 -2.79
N LEU A 471 7.99 -18.50 -3.27
CA LEU A 471 8.29 -17.30 -2.50
C LEU A 471 7.09 -16.36 -2.50
N ASP A 472 7.08 -15.47 -1.51
CA ASP A 472 6.13 -14.36 -1.42
C ASP A 472 6.84 -13.01 -1.26
N CYS A 473 6.06 -11.95 -1.02
CA CYS A 473 6.58 -10.59 -0.89
C CYS A 473 7.61 -10.45 0.24
N THR A 474 7.50 -11.25 1.30
CA THR A 474 8.33 -11.12 2.50
C THR A 474 9.73 -11.69 2.32
N ASN A 475 9.93 -12.64 1.41
CA ASN A 475 11.27 -13.11 1.03
C ASN A 475 12.11 -12.00 0.39
N CYS A 476 11.49 -11.09 -0.37
CA CYS A 476 12.21 -10.03 -1.08
C CYS A 476 12.22 -8.72 -0.28
N HIS A 477 11.07 -8.29 0.23
CA HIS A 477 10.92 -6.97 0.84
C HIS A 477 10.88 -6.99 2.38
N GLY A 478 10.80 -8.18 2.98
CA GLY A 478 10.67 -8.39 4.42
C GLY A 478 9.22 -8.44 4.89
N THR A 479 9.05 -8.83 6.16
CA THR A 479 7.75 -8.68 6.86
C THR A 479 7.34 -7.21 6.90
N MET A 480 6.10 -6.91 7.33
CA MET A 480 5.65 -5.50 7.41
C MET A 480 6.56 -4.67 8.33
N GLU A 481 7.09 -5.29 9.40
CA GLU A 481 8.08 -4.69 10.28
C GLU A 481 9.40 -4.42 9.56
N ASP A 482 10.00 -5.43 8.93
CA ASP A 482 11.30 -5.28 8.26
C ASP A 482 11.24 -4.28 7.12
N HIS A 483 10.17 -4.34 6.32
CA HIS A 483 9.90 -3.43 5.22
C HIS A 483 9.80 -1.99 5.71
N ALA A 484 9.00 -1.75 6.76
CA ALA A 484 8.86 -0.43 7.35
C ALA A 484 10.17 0.04 7.99
N LEU A 485 10.89 -0.84 8.69
CA LEU A 485 12.15 -0.52 9.35
C LEU A 485 13.25 -0.15 8.35
N GLY A 486 13.37 -0.84 7.21
CA GLY A 486 14.33 -0.47 6.16
C GLY A 486 14.06 0.93 5.60
N LEU A 487 12.79 1.28 5.39
CA LEU A 487 12.40 2.63 4.94
C LEU A 487 12.62 3.69 6.03
N LEU A 488 12.26 3.39 7.27
CA LEU A 488 12.38 4.31 8.40
C LEU A 488 13.84 4.55 8.79
N GLN A 489 14.71 3.55 8.68
CA GLN A 489 16.14 3.67 8.99
C GLN A 489 16.80 4.73 8.09
N ALA A 490 16.54 4.70 6.78
CA ALA A 490 17.07 5.70 5.85
C ALA A 490 16.60 7.13 6.18
N GLU A 491 15.37 7.29 6.69
CA GLU A 491 14.84 8.59 7.11
C GLU A 491 15.34 9.00 8.51
N HIS A 492 15.59 8.04 9.40
CA HIS A 492 16.19 8.24 10.71
C HIS A 492 17.62 8.75 10.59
N ASP A 493 18.41 8.19 9.67
CA ASP A 493 19.79 8.60 9.41
C ASP A 493 19.89 10.03 8.84
N LYS A 494 18.81 10.49 8.19
CA LYS A 494 18.63 11.90 7.79
C LYS A 494 18.21 12.82 8.95
N GLY A 495 18.03 12.28 10.16
CA GLY A 495 17.66 13.02 11.36
C GLY A 495 16.17 13.34 11.49
N LYS A 496 15.29 12.70 10.71
CA LYS A 496 13.86 13.04 10.72
C LYS A 496 13.17 12.48 11.98
N PRO A 497 12.56 13.34 12.83
CA PRO A 497 12.04 12.92 14.14
C PRO A 497 10.87 11.93 14.04
N GLY A 498 10.13 11.97 12.93
CA GLY A 498 9.04 11.02 12.67
C GLY A 498 9.51 9.56 12.62
N ALA A 499 10.75 9.31 12.15
CA ALA A 499 11.26 7.96 11.97
C ALA A 499 11.47 7.26 13.31
N ALA A 500 12.22 7.89 14.22
CA ALA A 500 12.47 7.37 15.57
C ALA A 500 11.16 7.03 16.31
N ARG A 501 10.14 7.90 16.18
CA ARG A 501 8.82 7.67 16.79
C ARG A 501 8.14 6.42 16.26
N LEU A 502 8.16 6.19 14.94
CA LEU A 502 7.49 5.04 14.32
C LEU A 502 8.27 3.73 14.53
N MET A 503 9.60 3.80 14.68
CA MET A 503 10.47 2.64 14.94
C MET A 503 10.42 2.15 16.39
N ALA A 504 9.91 2.96 17.33
CA ALA A 504 10.03 2.72 18.77
C ALA A 504 9.45 1.35 19.22
N HIS A 505 8.34 0.92 18.62
CA HIS A 505 7.63 -0.32 18.99
C HIS A 505 7.75 -1.45 17.96
N LEU A 506 8.55 -1.25 16.91
CA LEU A 506 8.84 -2.27 15.91
C LEU A 506 10.11 -3.03 16.28
N GLN A 507 10.17 -4.31 15.94
CA GLN A 507 11.37 -5.14 16.03
C GLN A 507 11.58 -5.80 14.67
N PRO A 508 12.83 -5.90 14.18
CA PRO A 508 13.10 -6.66 12.97
C PRO A 508 12.77 -8.14 13.19
N VAL A 509 12.36 -8.82 12.12
CA VAL A 509 12.13 -10.27 12.06
C VAL A 509 13.26 -10.95 11.30
N ALA A 510 13.80 -10.29 10.27
CA ALA A 510 14.85 -10.86 9.42
C ALA A 510 16.27 -10.81 10.01
N VAL A 511 16.51 -9.97 11.02
CA VAL A 511 17.82 -9.80 11.69
C VAL A 511 17.67 -9.78 13.20
N ASP A 512 18.74 -10.09 13.93
CA ASP A 512 18.72 -10.24 15.39
C ASP A 512 18.54 -8.92 16.14
N SER A 513 18.97 -7.81 15.53
CA SER A 513 18.98 -6.50 16.19
C SER A 513 18.72 -5.33 15.25
N LYS A 514 18.30 -4.19 15.82
CA LYS A 514 18.08 -2.96 15.04
C LYS A 514 19.35 -2.38 14.42
N ASP A 515 20.52 -2.73 14.98
CA ASP A 515 21.81 -2.24 14.49
C ASP A 515 22.22 -2.92 13.16
N GLU A 516 21.57 -4.02 12.79
CA GLU A 516 21.80 -4.78 11.56
C GLU A 516 20.85 -4.38 10.42
N ILE A 517 19.91 -3.47 10.68
CA ILE A 517 18.95 -2.97 9.68
C ILE A 517 19.71 -2.13 8.64
N VAL A 518 19.65 -2.55 7.38
CA VAL A 518 20.14 -1.74 6.26
C VAL A 518 19.02 -0.86 5.74
N GLY A 519 19.18 0.46 5.88
CA GLY A 519 18.21 1.44 5.39
C GLY A 519 18.15 1.48 3.86
N ARG A 520 16.98 1.81 3.30
CA ARG A 520 16.77 1.96 1.85
C ARG A 520 15.90 3.15 1.48
N VAL A 521 16.17 3.75 0.33
CA VAL A 521 15.30 4.73 -0.31
C VAL A 521 14.30 3.99 -1.22
N PRO A 522 12.98 4.18 -1.04
CA PRO A 522 11.98 3.48 -1.86
C PRO A 522 12.17 3.80 -3.35
N TRP A 523 11.87 2.83 -4.20
CA TRP A 523 11.95 2.88 -5.67
C TRP A 523 13.35 2.95 -6.28
N LEU A 524 14.35 3.39 -5.50
CA LEU A 524 15.74 3.55 -5.91
C LEU A 524 16.64 2.43 -5.38
N GLN A 525 16.31 1.90 -4.19
CA GLN A 525 17.01 0.80 -3.54
C GLN A 525 15.99 -0.30 -3.22
N GLU A 526 15.93 -1.28 -4.11
CA GLU A 526 15.01 -2.42 -4.10
C GLU A 526 15.81 -3.73 -3.98
N PRO A 527 15.14 -4.88 -3.72
CA PRO A 527 15.82 -6.16 -3.52
C PRO A 527 16.75 -6.51 -4.68
N ASP A 528 18.01 -6.81 -4.35
CA ASP A 528 19.00 -7.25 -5.33
C ASP A 528 18.73 -8.72 -5.72
N CYS A 529 18.72 -9.02 -7.02
CA CYS A 529 18.57 -10.39 -7.51
C CYS A 529 19.77 -11.27 -7.11
N TYR A 530 20.97 -10.69 -7.08
CA TYR A 530 22.20 -11.42 -6.75
C TYR A 530 22.31 -11.76 -5.26
N ALA A 531 21.45 -11.20 -4.40
CA ALA A 531 21.32 -11.60 -2.99
C ALA A 531 20.95 -13.09 -2.81
N CYS A 532 20.26 -13.67 -3.80
CA CYS A 532 19.90 -15.09 -3.81
C CYS A 532 20.51 -15.85 -5.01
N HIS A 533 20.77 -15.16 -6.12
CA HIS A 533 21.31 -15.74 -7.34
C HIS A 533 22.80 -15.43 -7.51
N GLU A 534 23.59 -15.71 -6.46
CA GLU A 534 25.06 -15.63 -6.53
C GLU A 534 25.57 -16.50 -7.69
N ASP A 535 26.39 -15.91 -8.56
CA ASP A 535 26.91 -16.55 -9.78
C ASP A 535 25.82 -17.23 -10.65
N TYR A 536 24.60 -16.69 -10.65
CA TYR A 536 23.44 -17.23 -11.34
C TYR A 536 23.01 -18.65 -10.89
N GLU A 537 23.40 -19.08 -9.69
CA GLU A 537 22.94 -20.35 -9.12
C GLU A 537 21.46 -20.28 -8.68
N HIS A 538 20.82 -21.45 -8.61
CA HIS A 538 19.47 -21.57 -8.06
C HIS A 538 19.57 -21.76 -6.55
N PRO A 539 19.10 -20.80 -5.73
CA PRO A 539 19.14 -20.92 -4.28
C PRO A 539 18.18 -22.02 -3.79
N ASP A 540 18.41 -22.50 -2.56
CA ASP A 540 17.37 -23.21 -1.82
C ASP A 540 16.22 -22.22 -1.52
N PRO A 541 14.99 -22.45 -2.02
CA PRO A 541 13.88 -21.53 -1.79
C PRO A 541 13.53 -21.34 -0.31
N SER A 542 13.92 -22.27 0.57
CA SER A 542 13.70 -22.16 2.02
C SER A 542 14.68 -21.22 2.72
N GLU A 543 15.81 -20.92 2.08
CA GLU A 543 16.85 -20.00 2.58
C GLU A 543 16.89 -18.68 1.79
N ALA A 544 16.22 -18.62 0.62
CA ALA A 544 16.20 -17.46 -0.25
C ALA A 544 15.54 -16.23 0.42
N SER A 545 16.35 -15.18 0.61
CA SER A 545 15.93 -13.90 1.17
C SER A 545 16.80 -12.77 0.64
N ALA A 546 16.17 -11.71 0.13
CA ALA A 546 16.83 -10.46 -0.25
C ALA A 546 16.55 -9.32 0.75
N VAL A 547 16.01 -9.64 1.93
CA VAL A 547 15.69 -8.65 2.96
C VAL A 547 16.99 -8.00 3.47
N TYR A 548 17.01 -6.66 3.48
CA TYR A 548 18.19 -5.84 3.80
C TYR A 548 19.35 -5.94 2.80
N GLN A 549 19.15 -6.61 1.66
CA GLN A 549 20.10 -6.70 0.56
C GLN A 549 19.56 -5.90 -0.63
N TRP A 550 19.91 -4.63 -0.66
CA TRP A 550 19.42 -3.67 -1.63
C TRP A 550 20.49 -3.36 -2.66
N VAL A 551 20.07 -3.09 -3.90
CA VAL A 551 20.96 -2.47 -4.88
C VAL A 551 21.44 -1.10 -4.38
N GLU A 552 22.64 -0.66 -4.79
CA GLU A 552 23.19 0.62 -4.33
C GLU A 552 22.40 1.81 -4.89
N GLY A 553 21.87 1.66 -6.12
CA GLY A 553 21.11 2.71 -6.79
C GLY A 553 20.32 2.25 -8.00
N PRO A 554 19.66 3.20 -8.69
CA PRO A 554 18.68 2.87 -9.72
C PRO A 554 19.28 2.13 -10.92
N SER A 555 20.54 2.38 -11.30
CA SER A 555 21.18 1.71 -12.44
C SER A 555 21.34 0.20 -12.28
N GLU A 556 21.37 -0.29 -11.04
CA GLU A 556 21.54 -1.71 -10.70
C GLU A 556 20.21 -2.44 -10.57
N LEU A 557 19.08 -1.74 -10.67
CA LEU A 557 17.77 -2.39 -10.63
C LEU A 557 17.62 -3.35 -11.81
N TYR A 558 17.01 -4.52 -11.54
CA TYR A 558 16.68 -5.52 -12.56
C TYR A 558 16.03 -4.94 -13.83
N ARG A 559 15.13 -3.95 -13.67
CA ARG A 559 14.43 -3.32 -14.80
C ARG A 559 15.34 -2.55 -15.76
N PHE A 560 16.53 -2.16 -15.31
CA PHE A 560 17.54 -1.47 -16.11
C PHE A 560 18.76 -2.33 -16.45
N SER A 561 18.85 -3.52 -15.84
CA SER A 561 19.94 -4.47 -16.03
C SER A 561 19.99 -5.01 -17.46
N MET A 562 21.20 -5.35 -17.88
CA MET A 562 21.52 -5.93 -19.18
C MET A 562 22.18 -7.29 -18.99
N ASP A 563 22.12 -8.11 -20.04
CA ASP A 563 22.88 -9.34 -20.11
C ASP A 563 24.39 -9.06 -20.37
N GLU A 564 25.20 -10.13 -20.41
CA GLU A 564 26.65 -10.05 -20.63
C GLU A 564 27.03 -9.48 -22.00
N SER A 565 26.13 -9.52 -22.99
CA SER A 565 26.35 -8.88 -24.29
C SER A 565 26.22 -7.35 -24.24
N GLU A 566 25.67 -6.80 -23.15
CA GLU A 566 25.31 -5.39 -22.97
C GLU A 566 24.28 -4.87 -24.00
N MET A 567 23.65 -5.76 -24.78
CA MET A 567 22.67 -5.38 -25.81
C MET A 567 21.23 -5.62 -25.35
N LEU A 568 20.96 -6.70 -24.61
CA LEU A 568 19.60 -7.11 -24.27
C LEU A 568 19.26 -6.72 -22.84
N LYS A 569 18.07 -6.14 -22.66
CA LYS A 569 17.55 -5.90 -21.31
C LYS A 569 17.12 -7.21 -20.67
N CYS A 570 17.42 -7.40 -19.39
CA CYS A 570 16.93 -8.56 -18.63
C CYS A 570 15.40 -8.67 -18.75
N SER A 571 14.68 -7.55 -18.66
CA SER A 571 13.22 -7.53 -18.78
C SER A 571 12.70 -7.87 -20.18
N ALA A 572 13.49 -7.69 -21.24
CA ALA A 572 13.12 -8.12 -22.59
C ALA A 572 13.07 -9.65 -22.67
N CYS A 573 14.07 -10.33 -22.11
CA CYS A 573 14.20 -11.78 -22.18
C CYS A 573 13.38 -12.51 -21.10
N HIS A 574 13.37 -11.96 -19.88
CA HIS A 574 12.79 -12.61 -18.71
C HIS A 574 11.43 -12.05 -18.32
N GLY A 575 10.97 -10.95 -18.93
CA GLY A 575 9.77 -10.24 -18.48
C GLY A 575 10.05 -9.30 -17.30
N PRO A 576 9.07 -8.50 -16.88
CA PRO A 576 9.30 -7.43 -15.91
C PRO A 576 9.39 -7.95 -14.47
N PRO A 577 9.85 -7.12 -13.50
CA PRO A 577 9.78 -7.46 -12.07
C PRO A 577 8.40 -7.99 -11.69
N HIS A 578 8.31 -8.95 -10.78
CA HIS A 578 7.04 -9.57 -10.34
C HIS A 578 6.25 -10.38 -11.40
N ALA A 579 6.61 -10.31 -12.69
CA ALA A 579 5.98 -11.09 -13.75
C ALA A 579 7.02 -11.71 -14.70
N THR A 580 8.09 -12.26 -14.11
CA THR A 580 9.14 -12.96 -14.86
C THR A 580 8.64 -14.31 -15.41
N PHE A 581 9.08 -14.67 -16.61
CA PHE A 581 8.73 -15.92 -17.27
C PHE A 581 9.32 -17.15 -16.56
N PRO A 582 8.59 -18.28 -16.47
CA PRO A 582 7.18 -18.44 -16.84
C PRO A 582 6.24 -17.78 -15.82
N THR A 583 5.30 -16.99 -16.32
CA THR A 583 4.27 -16.37 -15.47
C THR A 583 3.10 -17.32 -15.24
N ASP A 584 2.39 -17.12 -14.12
CA ASP A 584 1.19 -17.86 -13.74
C ASP A 584 0.05 -16.90 -13.36
N ASN A 585 -0.81 -16.60 -14.33
CA ASN A 585 -2.00 -15.77 -14.17
C ASN A 585 -3.28 -16.63 -14.17
N ASP A 586 -3.62 -17.17 -13.00
CA ASP A 586 -4.81 -18.01 -12.80
C ASP A 586 -6.13 -17.21 -12.76
N LYS A 587 -6.06 -15.87 -12.86
CA LYS A 587 -7.22 -14.95 -12.73
C LYS A 587 -7.83 -14.56 -14.08
N TYR A 588 -6.99 -14.28 -15.07
CA TYR A 588 -7.40 -13.77 -16.39
C TYR A 588 -6.89 -14.61 -17.58
N GLY A 589 -6.36 -15.81 -17.30
CA GLY A 589 -5.84 -16.77 -18.28
C GLY A 589 -4.35 -17.04 -18.09
N ALA A 590 -3.96 -18.32 -17.96
CA ALA A 590 -2.60 -18.71 -17.52
C ALA A 590 -1.47 -18.19 -18.42
N ASP A 591 -1.75 -17.98 -19.71
CA ASP A 591 -0.78 -17.54 -20.70
C ASP A 591 -0.82 -16.03 -20.97
N ARG A 592 -1.60 -15.27 -20.20
CA ARG A 592 -1.84 -13.85 -20.46
C ARG A 592 -0.57 -13.02 -20.58
N ASP A 593 0.39 -13.27 -19.70
CA ASP A 593 1.69 -12.60 -19.74
C ASP A 593 2.71 -13.38 -20.61
N ASN A 594 2.53 -14.68 -20.85
CA ASN A 594 3.46 -15.56 -21.60
C ASN A 594 3.38 -15.41 -23.15
N ILE A 595 2.79 -14.34 -23.69
CA ILE A 595 2.53 -14.22 -25.14
C ILE A 595 3.80 -14.29 -25.98
N GLN A 596 4.84 -13.55 -25.61
CA GLN A 596 6.08 -13.45 -26.40
C GLN A 596 6.88 -14.77 -26.39
N PRO A 597 7.11 -15.44 -25.24
CA PRO A 597 7.66 -16.79 -25.24
C PRO A 597 6.84 -17.77 -26.11
N LEU A 598 5.51 -17.72 -26.03
CA LEU A 598 4.68 -18.61 -26.84
C LEU A 598 4.77 -18.29 -28.33
N GLN A 599 4.82 -17.00 -28.68
CA GLN A 599 4.97 -16.52 -30.06
C GLN A 599 6.30 -16.99 -30.67
N TYR A 600 7.41 -16.74 -29.99
CA TYR A 600 8.74 -16.88 -30.60
C TYR A 600 9.40 -18.24 -30.37
N GLN A 601 9.01 -18.96 -29.32
CA GLN A 601 9.65 -20.24 -28.95
C GLN A 601 8.68 -21.37 -28.59
N ASN A 602 7.36 -21.14 -28.71
CA ASN A 602 6.32 -22.13 -28.42
C ASN A 602 6.44 -22.79 -27.04
N ASN A 603 6.92 -22.03 -26.05
CA ASN A 603 7.00 -22.43 -24.65
C ASN A 603 6.84 -21.19 -23.74
N ARG A 604 6.89 -21.35 -22.42
CA ARG A 604 6.64 -20.24 -21.45
C ARG A 604 7.90 -19.71 -20.77
N ARG A 605 9.07 -20.23 -21.09
CA ARG A 605 10.33 -19.90 -20.41
C ARG A 605 10.86 -18.54 -20.90
N PRO A 606 11.85 -17.95 -20.23
CA PRO A 606 12.57 -16.80 -20.76
C PRO A 606 13.04 -17.00 -22.20
N MET A 607 13.19 -15.90 -22.94
CA MET A 607 13.57 -15.90 -24.35
C MET A 607 14.95 -16.51 -24.55
N GLY A 608 15.05 -17.63 -25.28
CA GLY A 608 16.32 -18.33 -25.50
C GLY A 608 16.67 -19.40 -24.46
N ALA A 609 15.83 -19.59 -23.44
CA ALA A 609 16.07 -20.60 -22.40
C ALA A 609 16.21 -22.02 -22.96
N GLY A 610 17.13 -22.79 -22.38
CA GLY A 610 17.48 -24.14 -22.84
C GLY A 610 18.32 -24.14 -24.13
N GLY A 611 19.11 -23.09 -24.35
CA GLY A 611 19.96 -22.96 -25.54
C GLY A 611 19.18 -22.74 -26.84
N ASN A 612 17.97 -22.14 -26.77
CA ASN A 612 17.15 -21.89 -27.95
C ASN A 612 17.61 -20.64 -28.72
N CYS A 613 18.87 -20.62 -29.14
CA CYS A 613 19.51 -19.48 -29.81
C CYS A 613 18.79 -19.11 -31.12
N LYS A 614 18.08 -20.05 -31.74
CA LYS A 614 17.35 -19.88 -33.01
C LYS A 614 16.24 -18.83 -32.99
N VAL A 615 15.84 -18.38 -31.81
CA VAL A 615 14.95 -17.23 -31.64
C VAL A 615 15.54 -16.00 -32.33
N CYS A 616 16.82 -15.69 -32.06
CA CYS A 616 17.50 -14.52 -32.60
C CYS A 616 18.56 -14.88 -33.66
N HIS A 617 19.27 -15.99 -33.48
CA HIS A 617 20.35 -16.41 -34.38
C HIS A 617 19.82 -17.28 -35.53
N ILE A 618 20.30 -17.05 -36.75
CA ILE A 618 19.91 -17.88 -37.90
C ILE A 618 20.80 -19.12 -38.04
N GLU A 619 22.02 -19.10 -37.49
CA GLU A 619 22.95 -20.24 -37.43
C GLU A 619 22.89 -21.00 -36.09
N ASP A 620 23.41 -22.22 -36.07
CA ASP A 620 23.49 -23.01 -34.84
C ASP A 620 24.66 -22.49 -34.01
N MET A 621 24.40 -22.11 -32.77
CA MET A 621 25.43 -21.59 -31.87
C MET A 621 26.04 -22.74 -31.07
N GLU A 622 27.38 -22.81 -31.02
CA GLU A 622 28.11 -23.78 -30.20
C GLU A 622 28.37 -23.27 -28.77
N ASP A 623 28.53 -21.95 -28.61
CA ASP A 623 28.76 -21.26 -27.34
C ASP A 623 27.79 -20.06 -27.19
N SER A 624 27.31 -19.80 -25.97
CA SER A 624 26.51 -18.60 -25.66
C SER A 624 27.39 -17.42 -25.25
N VAL A 625 27.11 -16.24 -25.80
CA VAL A 625 27.64 -14.94 -25.31
C VAL A 625 26.78 -14.33 -24.21
N HIS A 626 25.68 -15.01 -23.85
CA HIS A 626 24.78 -14.66 -22.75
C HIS A 626 25.10 -15.53 -21.54
N HIS A 627 24.76 -15.03 -20.35
CA HIS A 627 25.04 -15.70 -19.08
C HIS A 627 24.57 -17.16 -19.04
N GLU A 628 25.30 -18.00 -18.30
CA GLU A 628 25.14 -19.46 -18.27
C GLU A 628 23.72 -19.95 -17.89
N ASN A 629 22.94 -19.15 -17.16
CA ASN A 629 21.57 -19.50 -16.81
C ASN A 629 20.64 -19.65 -18.03
N MET A 630 21.02 -19.08 -19.19
CA MET A 630 20.27 -19.23 -20.45
C MET A 630 20.40 -20.61 -21.07
N GLU A 631 21.52 -21.29 -20.81
CA GLU A 631 21.81 -22.63 -21.34
C GLU A 631 21.18 -23.74 -20.51
N ARG A 632 20.74 -23.42 -19.29
CA ARG A 632 20.15 -24.40 -18.37
C ARG A 632 18.76 -24.87 -18.85
N PRO A 633 18.46 -26.17 -18.75
CA PRO A 633 17.29 -26.80 -19.39
C PRO A 633 15.94 -26.58 -18.72
#